data_AF-A0A6N1WXI8-F1
#
_entry.id   AF-A0A6N1WXI8-F1
#
_cell.length_a   1.000
_cell.length_b   1.000
_cell.length_c   1.000
_cell.angle_alpha   90.00
_cell.angle_beta   90.00
_cell.angle_gamma   90.00
#
_symmetry.space_group_name_H-M   'P 1'
#
loop_
_entity.id
_entity.type
_entity.pdbx_description
1 polymer ?
#
loop_
_entity_poly.entity_id
_entity_poly.type
_entity_poly.pdbx_seq_one_letter_code
_entity_poly.pdbx_strand_id
1 'polypeptide(L)'
;MSPKIPASLAAGLLALAAPLYLLDSSAMLDAMVSDGLTWPVGVALCGGLLAVLLPGFAHLALLCLMLVWLVVGVGTGPAAIVAAGGLSAWSLGMALLHHVRSKPPAGAASATEAVLLGASIWLAVWGAMLHFPINVRGLYLGLGLLPLLWLPLLPAGVWSDLRTRASDLHGWMRSIPLWAWTAGIAVIGWSLRWASFPSLSYDDHALHLRLWTELLDERRALFDVGSQIWATAPFATDLLHAGLSLMADADARSALNLALALALLALMARTLQRLGTPSWVQWLLVVLMASTPMLGNLLFSLQTELLLAVVALAGLRLALEARGGWRGQHVLGVLASAALCAAIKLPGAVLGVMLLATLALRWWQLRSDVPGALPRLRWPALLLLLLLGFVALHSYGVAWRLTGNPVFPLYNAVFHSPFAPASNFSDTQWIHGFSLRSYVRAFFETSRFFESGDFTAGWQFLVLLPLAIAAAWRRSVPAGFRLALLPLLGFGLIMFSATQYWRYLFPVMPIAGVLLAALFIGRARWWPAVPAVLVLLCTALNLYFYQDTSWRMQSAAQTAYTAAGQEQLTRLYAPAAVLTAEVNRRAPGARVLYSPDAPSGATLHGTALYLNWYAPAREARFAAIAGTADVARFLDDEKVDFIILNMAPPRKHGTPLAWLHAYLSSHGMALAREGSFTLYRVGSVPTPYRPLFDMRRARAEQLLLPVSAAGITATPQPQILASVPTQRASQARYTVHLRCASGGGHFVAQINWDAGEPYYRLVDCSADELTFTEVVPVPALALKGLVYLTARDTPSAQVEDLQVELY
;
A
#
# COMPACT_ATOMS: atom_id res chain seq x y z
N MET A 1 -17.97 -31.03 -23.84
CA MET A 1 -18.46 -29.74 -23.31
C MET A 1 -19.59 -29.26 -24.22
N SER A 2 -20.75 -28.90 -23.67
CA SER A 2 -21.88 -28.39 -24.48
C SER A 2 -21.56 -26.96 -24.97
N PRO A 3 -21.86 -26.61 -26.23
CA PRO A 3 -21.66 -25.25 -26.77
C PRO A 3 -22.47 -24.15 -26.04
N LYS A 4 -23.37 -24.53 -25.12
CA LYS A 4 -24.14 -23.58 -24.28
C LYS A 4 -23.31 -22.96 -23.14
N ILE A 5 -22.25 -23.62 -22.69
CA ILE A 5 -21.42 -23.15 -21.55
C ILE A 5 -20.57 -21.92 -21.93
N PRO A 6 -19.84 -21.91 -23.06
CA PRO A 6 -19.06 -20.74 -23.47
C PRO A 6 -19.91 -19.48 -23.69
N ALA A 7 -21.08 -19.63 -24.33
CA ALA A 7 -21.99 -18.51 -24.60
C ALA A 7 -22.55 -17.88 -23.30
N SER A 8 -22.88 -18.71 -22.30
CA SER A 8 -23.40 -18.25 -21.01
C SER A 8 -22.34 -17.50 -20.19
N LEU A 9 -21.08 -17.94 -20.25
CA LEU A 9 -19.95 -17.26 -19.60
C LEU A 9 -19.61 -15.94 -20.30
N ALA A 10 -19.64 -15.91 -21.64
CA ALA A 10 -19.44 -14.69 -22.41
C ALA A 10 -20.52 -13.64 -22.10
N ALA A 11 -21.80 -14.04 -22.01
CA ALA A 11 -22.89 -13.14 -21.61
C ALA A 11 -22.72 -12.61 -20.18
N GLY A 12 -22.24 -13.43 -19.24
CA GLY A 12 -21.91 -13.00 -17.87
C GLY A 12 -20.74 -12.01 -17.83
N LEU A 13 -19.67 -12.24 -18.60
CA LEU A 13 -18.56 -11.28 -18.72
C LEU A 13 -19.03 -9.95 -19.31
N LEU A 14 -19.89 -9.99 -20.33
CA LEU A 14 -20.46 -8.77 -20.94
C LEU A 14 -21.32 -8.00 -19.92
N ALA A 15 -22.09 -8.68 -19.08
CA ALA A 15 -22.88 -8.02 -18.03
C ALA A 15 -22.01 -7.45 -16.90
N LEU A 16 -20.88 -8.09 -16.56
CA LEU A 16 -19.86 -7.51 -15.66
C LEU A 16 -19.09 -6.34 -16.30
N ALA A 17 -18.97 -6.34 -17.62
CA ALA A 17 -18.34 -5.28 -18.40
C ALA A 17 -19.29 -4.13 -18.76
N ALA A 18 -20.61 -4.30 -18.61
CA ALA A 18 -21.59 -3.25 -18.88
C ALA A 18 -21.33 -1.93 -18.12
N PRO A 19 -20.85 -1.93 -16.86
CA PRO A 19 -20.38 -0.72 -16.19
C PRO A 19 -19.28 0.03 -16.95
N LEU A 20 -18.35 -0.65 -17.63
CA LEU A 20 -17.28 0.01 -18.41
C LEU A 20 -17.84 0.90 -19.52
N TYR A 21 -18.90 0.45 -20.19
CA TYR A 21 -19.52 1.17 -21.31
C TYR A 21 -20.49 2.26 -20.84
N LEU A 22 -21.13 2.07 -19.69
CA LEU A 22 -22.06 3.06 -19.12
C LEU A 22 -21.33 4.22 -18.43
N LEU A 23 -20.15 3.98 -17.84
CA LEU A 23 -19.33 5.02 -17.19
C LEU A 23 -18.74 6.02 -18.18
N ASP A 24 -18.49 5.62 -19.43
CA ASP A 24 -17.95 6.49 -20.47
C ASP A 24 -19.01 7.47 -21.04
N SER A 25 -20.30 7.25 -20.76
CA SER A 25 -21.43 7.99 -21.36
C SER A 25 -22.24 8.86 -20.41
N SER A 26 -22.04 8.77 -19.08
CA SER A 26 -22.83 9.54 -18.11
C SER A 26 -22.13 10.84 -17.66
N ALA A 27 -22.27 11.90 -18.45
CA ALA A 27 -21.82 13.26 -18.08
C ALA A 27 -22.60 13.90 -16.91
N MET A 28 -23.61 13.22 -16.34
CA MET A 28 -24.53 13.79 -15.33
C MET A 28 -24.33 13.28 -13.90
N LEU A 29 -23.55 12.20 -13.68
CA LEU A 29 -23.29 11.65 -12.35
C LEU A 29 -21.79 11.60 -12.10
N ASP A 30 -21.38 11.84 -10.86
CA ASP A 30 -20.01 11.58 -10.41
C ASP A 30 -19.64 10.12 -10.75
N ALA A 31 -18.52 9.93 -11.46
CA ALA A 31 -18.03 8.63 -11.90
C ALA A 31 -17.94 7.61 -10.74
N MET A 32 -17.71 8.11 -9.53
CA MET A 32 -17.69 7.32 -8.30
C MET A 32 -19.07 6.77 -7.92
N VAL A 33 -20.09 7.62 -7.89
CA VAL A 33 -21.47 7.21 -7.57
C VAL A 33 -21.98 6.24 -8.63
N SER A 34 -21.64 6.50 -9.89
CA SER A 34 -21.95 5.62 -10.99
C SER A 34 -21.28 4.24 -10.83
N ASP A 35 -19.99 4.17 -10.48
CA ASP A 35 -19.30 2.90 -10.22
C ASP A 35 -19.93 2.13 -9.03
N GLY A 36 -20.27 2.83 -7.95
CA GLY A 36 -20.90 2.25 -6.76
C GLY A 36 -22.30 1.66 -7.03
N LEU A 37 -23.07 2.22 -7.97
CA LEU A 37 -24.40 1.75 -8.34
C LEU A 37 -24.38 0.69 -9.45
N THR A 38 -23.57 0.90 -10.49
CA THR A 38 -23.51 0.01 -11.67
C THR A 38 -22.92 -1.35 -11.33
N TRP A 39 -21.94 -1.40 -10.42
CA TRP A 39 -21.32 -2.65 -9.98
C TRP A 39 -22.28 -3.66 -9.35
N PRO A 40 -23.00 -3.35 -8.25
CA PRO A 40 -23.92 -4.31 -7.63
C PRO A 40 -25.06 -4.70 -8.58
N VAL A 41 -25.53 -3.79 -9.43
CA VAL A 41 -26.52 -4.10 -10.48
C VAL A 41 -25.96 -5.10 -11.48
N GLY A 42 -24.74 -4.89 -12.00
CA GLY A 42 -24.08 -5.81 -12.91
C GLY A 42 -23.91 -7.21 -12.30
N VAL A 43 -23.46 -7.30 -11.05
CA VAL A 43 -23.33 -8.57 -10.32
C VAL A 43 -24.69 -9.24 -10.10
N ALA A 44 -25.73 -8.47 -9.76
CA ALA A 44 -27.10 -9.00 -9.58
C ALA A 44 -27.69 -9.57 -10.88
N LEU A 45 -27.54 -8.84 -12.00
CA LEU A 45 -27.96 -9.29 -13.32
C LEU A 45 -27.21 -10.55 -13.74
N CYS A 46 -25.89 -10.61 -13.51
CA CYS A 46 -25.09 -11.81 -13.75
C CYS A 46 -25.57 -12.99 -12.91
N GLY A 47 -25.82 -12.79 -11.62
CA GLY A 47 -26.34 -13.81 -10.72
C GLY A 47 -27.70 -14.35 -11.20
N GLY A 48 -28.62 -13.47 -11.59
CA GLY A 48 -29.93 -13.83 -12.15
C GLY A 48 -29.82 -14.60 -13.47
N LEU A 49 -28.97 -14.15 -14.38
CA LEU A 49 -28.73 -14.82 -15.66
C LEU A 49 -28.14 -16.23 -15.45
N LEU A 50 -27.14 -16.36 -14.58
CA LEU A 50 -26.53 -17.64 -14.24
C LEU A 50 -27.50 -18.59 -13.52
N ALA A 51 -28.42 -18.07 -12.72
CA ALA A 51 -29.47 -18.87 -12.09
C ALA A 51 -30.35 -19.57 -13.14
N VAL A 52 -30.61 -18.90 -14.26
CA VAL A 52 -31.43 -19.42 -15.36
C VAL A 52 -30.60 -20.34 -16.27
N LEU A 53 -29.40 -19.91 -16.68
CA LEU A 53 -28.59 -20.62 -17.67
C LEU A 53 -27.83 -21.83 -17.08
N LEU A 54 -27.39 -21.74 -15.83
CA LEU A 54 -26.53 -22.72 -15.16
C LEU A 54 -26.96 -22.97 -13.70
N PRO A 55 -28.22 -23.36 -13.41
CA PRO A 55 -28.76 -23.42 -12.04
C PRO A 55 -27.94 -24.27 -11.06
N GLY A 56 -27.34 -25.37 -11.54
CA GLY A 56 -26.49 -26.24 -10.72
C GLY A 56 -25.09 -25.68 -10.42
N PHE A 57 -24.64 -24.67 -11.19
CA PHE A 57 -23.28 -24.11 -11.13
C PHE A 57 -23.27 -22.59 -10.93
N ALA A 58 -24.41 -21.94 -10.73
CA ALA A 58 -24.53 -20.48 -10.69
C ALA A 58 -23.59 -19.83 -9.66
N HIS A 59 -23.49 -20.37 -8.45
CA HIS A 59 -22.58 -19.88 -7.41
C HIS A 59 -21.11 -19.89 -7.85
N LEU A 60 -20.66 -21.05 -8.36
CA LEU A 60 -19.28 -21.25 -8.80
C LEU A 60 -18.98 -20.39 -10.03
N ALA A 61 -19.89 -20.35 -11.00
CA ALA A 61 -19.74 -19.53 -12.20
C ALA A 61 -19.63 -18.04 -11.85
N LEU A 62 -20.46 -17.54 -10.93
CA LEU A 62 -20.40 -16.14 -10.48
C LEU A 62 -19.07 -15.83 -9.79
N LEU A 63 -18.60 -16.72 -8.92
CA LEU A 63 -17.29 -16.58 -8.28
C LEU A 63 -16.15 -16.59 -9.30
N CYS A 64 -16.16 -17.52 -10.26
CA CYS A 64 -15.15 -17.59 -11.30
C CYS A 64 -15.13 -16.32 -12.16
N LEU A 65 -16.29 -15.82 -12.57
CA LEU A 65 -16.39 -14.57 -13.32
C LEU A 65 -15.85 -13.37 -12.52
N MET A 66 -16.19 -13.28 -11.24
CA MET A 66 -15.63 -12.26 -10.33
C MET A 66 -14.10 -12.36 -10.24
N LEU A 67 -13.56 -13.57 -10.04
CA LEU A 67 -12.11 -13.77 -9.95
C LEU A 67 -11.39 -13.42 -11.25
N VAL A 68 -11.96 -13.80 -12.40
CA VAL A 68 -11.44 -13.41 -13.72
C VAL A 68 -11.43 -11.90 -13.87
N TRP A 69 -12.52 -11.22 -13.49
CA TRP A 69 -12.59 -9.77 -13.51
C TRP A 69 -11.50 -9.12 -12.66
N LEU A 70 -11.34 -9.55 -11.42
CA LEU A 70 -10.31 -9.03 -10.52
C LEU A 70 -8.88 -9.30 -11.06
N VAL A 71 -8.64 -10.48 -11.65
CA VAL A 71 -7.35 -10.83 -12.27
C VAL A 71 -7.04 -9.93 -13.47
N VAL A 72 -8.04 -9.56 -14.27
CA VAL A 72 -7.86 -8.58 -15.36
C VAL A 72 -7.42 -7.24 -14.79
N GLY A 73 -8.08 -6.77 -13.71
CA GLY A 73 -7.75 -5.48 -13.10
C GLY A 73 -6.36 -5.41 -12.48
N VAL A 74 -5.86 -6.49 -11.88
CA VAL A 74 -4.50 -6.51 -11.28
C VAL A 74 -3.40 -6.92 -12.26
N GLY A 75 -3.74 -7.26 -13.50
CA GLY A 75 -2.83 -7.76 -14.52
C GLY A 75 -2.66 -9.29 -14.50
N THR A 76 -2.85 -9.91 -15.67
CA THR A 76 -2.81 -11.38 -15.83
C THR A 76 -1.40 -11.96 -15.61
N GLY A 77 -0.35 -11.25 -16.03
CA GLY A 77 1.05 -11.64 -15.85
C GLY A 77 1.44 -11.71 -14.36
N PRO A 78 1.36 -10.60 -13.61
CA PRO A 78 1.59 -10.59 -12.17
C PRO A 78 0.72 -11.61 -11.42
N ALA A 79 -0.57 -11.73 -11.76
CA ALA A 79 -1.46 -12.73 -11.15
C ALA A 79 -1.00 -14.17 -11.37
N ALA A 80 -0.54 -14.51 -12.59
CA ALA A 80 0.00 -15.83 -12.88
C ALA A 80 1.27 -16.13 -12.09
N ILE A 81 2.17 -15.15 -11.95
CA ILE A 81 3.40 -15.29 -11.16
C ILE A 81 3.12 -15.45 -9.67
N VAL A 82 2.21 -14.65 -9.10
CA VAL A 82 1.79 -14.80 -7.69
C VAL A 82 1.15 -16.17 -7.46
N ALA A 83 0.30 -16.64 -8.38
CA ALA A 83 -0.29 -17.98 -8.31
C ALA A 83 0.79 -19.07 -8.39
N ALA A 84 1.75 -18.96 -9.32
CA ALA A 84 2.86 -19.90 -9.45
C ALA A 84 3.77 -19.90 -8.22
N GLY A 85 4.05 -18.73 -7.64
CA GLY A 85 4.81 -18.58 -6.39
C GLY A 85 4.09 -19.23 -5.21
N GLY A 86 2.77 -19.05 -5.09
CA GLY A 86 1.94 -19.73 -4.09
C GLY A 86 1.91 -21.25 -4.25
N LEU A 87 1.79 -21.73 -5.49
CA LEU A 87 1.88 -23.17 -5.81
C LEU A 87 3.26 -23.72 -5.50
N SER A 88 4.32 -22.98 -5.83
CA SER A 88 5.71 -23.36 -5.54
C SER A 88 5.94 -23.50 -4.03
N ALA A 89 5.50 -22.53 -3.24
CA ALA A 89 5.54 -22.60 -1.78
C ALA A 89 4.75 -23.82 -1.26
N TRP A 90 3.52 -24.04 -1.76
CA TRP A 90 2.74 -25.21 -1.37
C TRP A 90 3.46 -26.53 -1.70
N SER A 91 3.96 -26.69 -2.93
CA SER A 91 4.67 -27.90 -3.37
C SER A 91 5.90 -28.18 -2.52
N LEU A 92 6.70 -27.15 -2.26
CA LEU A 92 7.91 -27.25 -1.45
C LEU A 92 7.60 -27.64 0.00
N GLY A 93 6.61 -27.00 0.61
CA GLY A 93 6.17 -27.33 1.97
C GLY A 93 5.54 -28.72 2.06
N MET A 94 4.77 -29.15 1.05
CA MET A 94 4.21 -30.50 0.98
C MET A 94 5.31 -31.56 0.88
N ALA A 95 6.29 -31.34 0.00
CA ALA A 95 7.45 -32.21 -0.13
C ALA A 95 8.18 -32.32 1.22
N LEU A 96 8.46 -31.20 1.88
CA LEU A 96 9.12 -31.19 3.19
C LEU A 96 8.32 -31.96 4.24
N LEU A 97 7.02 -31.69 4.37
CA LEU A 97 6.14 -32.34 5.35
C LEU A 97 6.07 -33.86 5.18
N HIS A 98 6.16 -34.34 3.94
CA HIS A 98 6.20 -35.77 3.65
C HIS A 98 7.48 -36.44 4.19
N HIS A 99 8.63 -35.77 4.04
CA HIS A 99 9.92 -36.30 4.48
C HIS A 99 10.12 -36.27 6.00
N VAL A 100 9.62 -35.21 6.66
CA VAL A 100 9.90 -34.98 8.09
C VAL A 100 8.90 -35.63 9.04
N ARG A 101 7.81 -36.22 8.56
CA ARG A 101 6.79 -36.88 9.41
C ARG A 101 6.94 -38.40 9.45
N SER A 102 6.69 -39.01 10.60
CA SER A 102 6.86 -40.46 10.83
C SER A 102 5.94 -41.32 9.97
N LYS A 103 4.70 -40.85 9.76
CA LYS A 103 3.77 -41.39 8.78
C LYS A 103 3.56 -40.35 7.68
N PRO A 104 3.47 -40.76 6.40
CA PRO A 104 2.97 -39.87 5.38
C PRO A 104 1.61 -39.35 5.89
N PRO A 105 1.33 -38.04 5.79
CA PRO A 105 0.07 -37.50 6.28
C PRO A 105 -1.09 -38.20 5.56
N ALA A 106 -1.72 -39.16 6.23
CA ALA A 106 -2.96 -39.78 5.77
C ALA A 106 -4.04 -38.73 5.93
N GLY A 107 -4.47 -38.14 4.81
CA GLY A 107 -5.26 -36.91 4.82
C GLY A 107 -4.40 -35.71 5.25
N ALA A 108 -4.24 -34.75 4.33
CA ALA A 108 -3.87 -33.37 4.62
C ALA A 108 -2.68 -33.15 5.59
N ALA A 109 -1.46 -33.08 5.04
CA ALA A 109 -0.67 -31.91 5.44
C ALA A 109 -1.56 -30.69 5.18
N SER A 110 -1.82 -29.87 6.21
CA SER A 110 -2.73 -28.73 6.02
C SER A 110 -2.14 -27.86 4.91
N ALA A 111 -2.85 -27.67 3.80
CA ALA A 111 -2.36 -26.84 2.69
C ALA A 111 -1.85 -25.47 3.19
N THR A 112 -2.48 -24.94 4.25
CA THR A 112 -2.02 -23.77 4.99
C THR A 112 -0.61 -23.96 5.59
N GLU A 113 -0.36 -25.05 6.30
CA GLU A 113 0.96 -25.39 6.87
C GLU A 113 2.01 -25.56 5.78
N ALA A 114 1.66 -26.22 4.67
CA ALA A 114 2.58 -26.38 3.54
C ALA A 114 2.94 -25.03 2.90
N VAL A 115 1.95 -24.17 2.62
CA VAL A 115 2.22 -22.82 2.08
C VAL A 115 3.11 -22.00 3.01
N LEU A 116 2.82 -21.98 4.32
CA LEU A 116 3.63 -21.23 5.29
C LEU A 116 5.07 -21.73 5.34
N LEU A 117 5.28 -23.05 5.39
CA LEU A 117 6.63 -23.62 5.39
C LEU A 117 7.38 -23.34 4.09
N GLY A 118 6.72 -23.50 2.94
CA GLY A 118 7.32 -23.18 1.65
C GLY A 118 7.66 -21.69 1.50
N ALA A 119 6.78 -20.80 1.96
CA ALA A 119 7.03 -19.37 1.99
C ALA A 119 8.22 -19.02 2.90
N SER A 120 8.32 -19.65 4.08
CA SER A 120 9.50 -19.50 4.96
C SER A 120 10.78 -19.98 4.28
N ILE A 121 10.74 -21.07 3.52
CA ILE A 121 11.93 -21.55 2.77
C ILE A 121 12.29 -20.56 1.67
N TRP A 122 11.31 -20.06 0.90
CA TRP A 122 11.57 -19.06 -0.14
C TRP A 122 12.17 -17.79 0.43
N LEU A 123 11.64 -17.28 1.54
CA LEU A 123 12.19 -16.11 2.23
C LEU A 123 13.58 -16.37 2.80
N ALA A 124 13.88 -17.59 3.27
CA ALA A 124 15.24 -17.94 3.69
C ALA A 124 16.22 -17.94 2.51
N VAL A 125 15.82 -18.53 1.38
CA VAL A 125 16.64 -18.62 0.16
C VAL A 125 16.87 -17.22 -0.41
N TRP A 126 15.80 -16.45 -0.65
CA TRP A 126 15.91 -15.08 -1.16
C TRP A 126 16.60 -14.15 -0.16
N GLY A 127 16.42 -14.40 1.15
CA GLY A 127 17.12 -13.70 2.23
C GLY A 127 18.63 -13.94 2.21
N ALA A 128 19.08 -15.14 1.80
CA ALA A 128 20.49 -15.37 1.54
C ALA A 128 20.95 -14.71 0.23
N MET A 129 20.16 -14.86 -0.84
CA MET A 129 20.50 -14.37 -2.18
C MET A 129 20.64 -12.85 -2.27
N LEU A 130 19.85 -12.09 -1.51
CA LEU A 130 19.88 -10.61 -1.57
C LEU A 130 21.24 -10.01 -1.17
N HIS A 131 22.12 -10.77 -0.50
CA HIS A 131 23.47 -10.30 -0.13
C HIS A 131 24.48 -10.40 -1.27
N PHE A 132 24.14 -11.11 -2.35
CA PHE A 132 25.04 -11.41 -3.46
C PHE A 132 24.49 -10.83 -4.77
N PRO A 133 25.36 -10.41 -5.72
CA PRO A 133 24.97 -9.83 -7.00
C PRO A 133 24.48 -10.90 -8.01
N ILE A 134 23.56 -11.77 -7.58
CA ILE A 134 23.04 -12.92 -8.36
C ILE A 134 21.55 -12.80 -8.66
N ASN A 135 20.90 -11.75 -8.16
CA ASN A 135 19.45 -11.63 -8.24
C ASN A 135 19.03 -11.20 -9.64
N VAL A 136 18.77 -12.19 -10.49
CA VAL A 136 18.29 -12.00 -11.86
C VAL A 136 17.00 -12.78 -12.09
N ARG A 137 16.13 -12.25 -12.94
CA ARG A 137 14.81 -12.83 -13.26
C ARG A 137 14.86 -14.32 -13.59
N GLY A 138 15.80 -14.75 -14.44
CA GLY A 138 15.94 -16.14 -14.86
C GLY A 138 16.22 -17.10 -13.70
N LEU A 139 17.01 -16.68 -12.71
CA LEU A 139 17.32 -17.49 -11.52
C LEU A 139 16.08 -17.64 -10.64
N TYR A 140 15.34 -16.55 -10.39
CA TYR A 140 14.12 -16.59 -9.61
C TYR A 140 13.03 -17.45 -10.26
N LEU A 141 12.84 -17.34 -11.58
CA LEU A 141 11.92 -18.21 -12.32
C LEU A 141 12.36 -19.68 -12.27
N GLY A 142 13.64 -19.96 -12.53
CA GLY A 142 14.18 -21.33 -12.50
C GLY A 142 14.01 -21.99 -11.13
N LEU A 143 14.40 -21.29 -10.05
CA LEU A 143 14.21 -21.76 -8.69
C LEU A 143 12.72 -21.88 -8.35
N GLY A 144 11.92 -20.85 -8.63
CA GLY A 144 10.48 -20.81 -8.32
C GLY A 144 9.68 -21.92 -8.99
N LEU A 145 10.05 -22.33 -10.21
CA LEU A 145 9.37 -23.40 -10.94
C LEU A 145 9.86 -24.81 -10.54
N LEU A 146 11.07 -24.95 -9.98
CA LEU A 146 11.66 -26.24 -9.62
C LEU A 146 10.75 -27.09 -8.69
N PRO A 147 10.15 -26.55 -7.60
CA PRO A 147 9.23 -27.31 -6.76
C PRO A 147 7.99 -27.85 -7.49
N LEU A 148 7.60 -27.25 -8.61
CA LEU A 148 6.44 -27.70 -9.37
C LEU A 148 6.71 -29.03 -10.08
N LEU A 149 7.97 -29.37 -10.35
CA LEU A 149 8.36 -30.67 -10.90
C LEU A 149 8.06 -31.83 -9.94
N TRP A 150 7.90 -31.55 -8.64
CA TRP A 150 7.49 -32.54 -7.65
C TRP A 150 5.98 -32.78 -7.60
N LEU A 151 5.14 -31.95 -8.24
CA LEU A 151 3.69 -32.12 -8.21
C LEU A 151 3.23 -33.51 -8.67
N PRO A 152 3.72 -34.05 -9.80
CA PRO A 152 3.32 -35.38 -10.26
C PRO A 152 3.79 -36.51 -9.32
N LEU A 153 4.83 -36.26 -8.53
CA LEU A 153 5.42 -37.21 -7.58
C LEU A 153 4.70 -37.21 -6.21
N LEU A 154 3.77 -36.28 -5.99
CA LEU A 154 2.99 -36.25 -4.76
C LEU A 154 2.09 -37.50 -4.66
N PRO A 155 1.94 -38.10 -3.47
CA PRO A 155 1.10 -39.27 -3.27
C PRO A 155 -0.34 -39.03 -3.76
N ALA A 156 -0.98 -40.06 -4.33
CA ALA A 156 -2.37 -39.99 -4.82
C ALA A 156 -3.37 -39.48 -3.76
N GLY A 157 -3.09 -39.74 -2.48
CA GLY A 157 -3.87 -39.24 -1.34
C GLY A 157 -3.92 -37.71 -1.20
N VAL A 158 -2.93 -36.98 -1.73
CA VAL A 158 -2.94 -35.51 -1.76
C VAL A 158 -3.96 -35.02 -2.78
N TRP A 159 -3.98 -35.62 -3.97
CA TRP A 159 -4.90 -35.25 -5.04
C TRP A 159 -6.35 -35.61 -4.69
N SER A 160 -6.58 -36.74 -4.01
CA SER A 160 -7.92 -37.06 -3.50
C SER A 160 -8.38 -36.07 -2.45
N ASP A 161 -7.52 -35.64 -1.50
CA ASP A 161 -7.85 -34.61 -0.52
C ASP A 161 -8.19 -33.26 -1.17
N LEU A 162 -7.44 -32.84 -2.19
CA LEU A 162 -7.75 -31.62 -2.95
C LEU A 162 -9.11 -31.71 -3.65
N ARG A 163 -9.44 -32.86 -4.25
CA ARG A 163 -10.76 -33.10 -4.87
C ARG A 163 -11.88 -33.06 -3.83
N THR A 164 -11.69 -33.68 -2.67
CA THR A 164 -12.64 -33.62 -1.55
C THR A 164 -12.86 -32.18 -1.11
N ARG A 165 -11.79 -31.39 -0.90
CA ARG A 165 -11.90 -29.97 -0.54
C ARG A 165 -12.61 -29.13 -1.60
N ALA A 166 -12.38 -29.42 -2.88
CA ALA A 166 -13.09 -28.74 -3.97
C ALA A 166 -14.59 -29.07 -3.93
N SER A 167 -14.94 -30.33 -3.66
CA SER A 167 -16.32 -30.76 -3.45
C SER A 167 -16.95 -30.11 -2.21
N ASP A 168 -16.24 -30.05 -1.10
CA ASP A 168 -16.69 -29.42 0.15
C ASP A 168 -16.91 -27.92 -0.04
N LEU A 169 -16.02 -27.24 -0.78
CA LEU A 169 -16.19 -25.85 -1.16
C LEU A 169 -17.45 -25.66 -2.01
N HIS A 170 -17.68 -26.53 -2.99
CA HIS A 170 -18.90 -26.51 -3.80
C HIS A 170 -20.17 -26.72 -2.96
N GLY A 171 -20.15 -27.68 -2.04
CA GLY A 171 -21.24 -27.91 -1.09
C GLY A 171 -21.49 -26.70 -0.18
N TRP A 172 -20.43 -26.08 0.34
CA TRP A 172 -20.51 -24.88 1.16
C TRP A 172 -21.14 -23.71 0.40
N MET A 173 -20.70 -23.44 -0.84
CA MET A 173 -21.28 -22.39 -1.69
C MET A 173 -22.78 -22.62 -1.90
N ARG A 174 -23.18 -23.84 -2.23
CA ARG A 174 -24.59 -24.19 -2.46
C ARG A 174 -25.46 -24.17 -1.21
N SER A 175 -24.85 -24.26 -0.03
CA SER A 175 -25.57 -24.12 1.25
C SER A 175 -26.03 -22.67 1.51
N ILE A 176 -25.52 -21.71 0.76
CA ILE A 176 -25.89 -20.29 0.85
C ILE A 176 -26.92 -20.00 -0.26
N PRO A 177 -28.08 -19.38 0.04
CA PRO A 177 -29.03 -18.99 -0.98
C PRO A 177 -28.39 -18.10 -2.05
N LEU A 178 -28.69 -18.32 -3.33
CA LEU A 178 -28.02 -17.63 -4.43
C LEU A 178 -28.13 -16.11 -4.35
N TRP A 179 -29.26 -15.57 -3.87
CA TRP A 179 -29.42 -14.12 -3.68
C TRP A 179 -28.42 -13.56 -2.66
N ALA A 180 -28.21 -14.26 -1.54
CA ALA A 180 -27.29 -13.86 -0.48
C ALA A 180 -25.83 -14.03 -0.92
N TRP A 181 -25.55 -15.08 -1.69
CA TRP A 181 -24.28 -15.29 -2.37
C TRP A 181 -23.98 -14.13 -3.33
N THR A 182 -24.94 -13.76 -4.18
CA THR A 182 -24.79 -12.69 -5.16
C THR A 182 -24.54 -11.34 -4.48
N ALA A 183 -25.31 -11.00 -3.44
CA ALA A 183 -25.11 -9.78 -2.66
C ALA A 183 -23.74 -9.74 -1.97
N GLY A 184 -23.32 -10.86 -1.36
CA GLY A 184 -22.01 -10.94 -0.73
C GLY A 184 -20.86 -10.86 -1.74
N ILE A 185 -21.00 -11.47 -2.92
CA ILE A 185 -20.03 -11.35 -4.01
C ILE A 185 -19.96 -9.90 -4.51
N ALA A 186 -21.09 -9.19 -4.59
CA ALA A 186 -21.10 -7.77 -4.96
C ALA A 186 -20.26 -6.94 -3.97
N VAL A 187 -20.46 -7.12 -2.67
CA VAL A 187 -19.69 -6.41 -1.62
C VAL A 187 -18.21 -6.79 -1.64
N ILE A 188 -17.91 -8.09 -1.62
CA ILE A 188 -16.51 -8.58 -1.62
C ILE A 188 -15.80 -8.09 -2.88
N GLY A 189 -16.43 -8.26 -4.03
CA GLY A 189 -15.88 -7.83 -5.31
C GLY A 189 -15.64 -6.32 -5.34
N TRP A 190 -16.60 -5.52 -4.87
CA TRP A 190 -16.48 -4.07 -4.83
C TRP A 190 -15.24 -3.63 -4.04
N SER A 191 -15.06 -4.19 -2.84
CA SER A 191 -13.87 -3.94 -2.01
C SER A 191 -12.57 -4.42 -2.68
N LEU A 192 -12.55 -5.62 -3.27
CA LEU A 192 -11.33 -6.19 -3.84
C LEU A 192 -10.85 -5.48 -5.12
N ARG A 193 -11.73 -4.76 -5.85
CA ARG A 193 -11.33 -3.99 -7.04
C ARG A 193 -10.29 -2.91 -6.73
N TRP A 194 -10.21 -2.41 -5.50
CA TRP A 194 -9.19 -1.46 -5.07
C TRP A 194 -7.76 -2.02 -5.14
N ALA A 195 -7.59 -3.34 -5.19
CA ALA A 195 -6.28 -3.95 -5.43
C ALA A 195 -5.67 -3.54 -6.78
N SER A 196 -6.50 -3.22 -7.77
CA SER A 196 -6.11 -2.90 -9.14
C SER A 196 -5.41 -1.55 -9.30
N PHE A 197 -5.45 -0.67 -8.29
CA PHE A 197 -4.74 0.61 -8.33
C PHE A 197 -3.23 0.40 -8.58
N PRO A 198 -2.52 1.36 -9.18
CA PRO A 198 -1.06 1.32 -9.19
C PRO A 198 -0.51 1.53 -7.78
N SER A 199 0.79 1.32 -7.57
CA SER A 199 1.45 1.69 -6.32
C SER A 199 1.51 3.21 -6.20
N LEU A 200 0.82 3.74 -5.19
CA LEU A 200 0.59 5.19 -5.04
C LEU A 200 0.92 5.71 -3.64
N SER A 201 1.18 4.85 -2.67
CA SER A 201 1.32 5.31 -1.28
C SER A 201 2.67 5.95 -1.04
N TYR A 202 2.69 6.90 -0.10
CA TYR A 202 3.89 7.61 0.30
C TYR A 202 5.02 6.66 0.69
N ASP A 203 4.76 5.71 1.60
CA ASP A 203 5.74 4.72 2.04
C ASP A 203 6.15 3.73 0.93
N ASP A 204 5.26 3.47 -0.04
CA ASP A 204 5.57 2.59 -1.18
C ASP A 204 6.71 3.20 -2.00
N HIS A 205 6.59 4.49 -2.32
CA HIS A 205 7.54 5.25 -3.12
C HIS A 205 8.75 5.77 -2.35
N ALA A 206 8.70 5.78 -1.01
CA ALA A 206 9.84 6.10 -0.16
C ALA A 206 10.75 4.89 0.11
N LEU A 207 10.13 3.72 0.31
CA LEU A 207 10.80 2.52 0.84
C LEU A 207 10.36 1.21 0.18
N HIS A 208 9.08 0.84 0.21
CA HIS A 208 8.72 -0.58 -0.02
C HIS A 208 9.04 -1.08 -1.43
N LEU A 209 9.01 -0.20 -2.44
CA LEU A 209 9.41 -0.55 -3.80
C LEU A 209 10.93 -0.68 -3.98
N ARG A 210 11.73 -0.18 -3.03
CA ARG A 210 13.18 -0.02 -3.16
C ARG A 210 13.90 -1.35 -3.29
N LEU A 211 13.52 -2.35 -2.49
CA LEU A 211 14.19 -3.65 -2.54
C LEU A 211 14.02 -4.30 -3.92
N TRP A 212 12.84 -4.15 -4.55
CA TRP A 212 12.63 -4.63 -5.91
C TRP A 212 13.56 -3.93 -6.91
N THR A 213 13.65 -2.61 -6.85
CA THR A 213 14.53 -1.80 -7.71
C THR A 213 16.01 -2.17 -7.51
N GLU A 214 16.48 -2.31 -6.27
CA GLU A 214 17.85 -2.73 -5.98
C GLU A 214 18.16 -4.13 -6.52
N LEU A 215 17.21 -5.09 -6.43
CA LEU A 215 17.40 -6.40 -7.05
C LEU A 215 17.38 -6.34 -8.58
N LEU A 216 16.64 -5.41 -9.18
CA LEU A 216 16.58 -5.21 -10.63
C LEU A 216 17.90 -4.64 -11.17
N ASP A 217 18.40 -3.57 -10.56
CA ASP A 217 19.52 -2.78 -11.09
C ASP A 217 20.88 -3.22 -10.51
N GLU A 218 20.96 -3.42 -9.19
CA GLU A 218 22.19 -3.76 -8.47
C GLU A 218 22.37 -5.27 -8.31
N ARG A 219 21.32 -6.06 -8.60
CA ARG A 219 21.26 -7.52 -8.41
C ARG A 219 21.51 -7.95 -6.97
N ARG A 220 21.44 -7.04 -6.00
CA ARG A 220 21.62 -7.26 -4.55
C ARG A 220 20.97 -6.13 -3.79
N ALA A 221 20.63 -6.36 -2.52
CA ALA A 221 20.23 -5.30 -1.62
C ALA A 221 21.45 -4.44 -1.23
N LEU A 222 21.28 -3.12 -1.21
CA LEU A 222 22.33 -2.18 -0.86
C LEU A 222 22.42 -1.95 0.66
N PHE A 223 21.30 -2.04 1.37
CA PHE A 223 21.20 -1.76 2.80
C PHE A 223 21.80 -0.39 3.21
N ASP A 224 21.66 0.62 2.36
CA ASP A 224 22.16 1.98 2.64
C ASP A 224 21.27 2.71 3.66
N VAL A 225 21.57 2.47 4.94
CA VAL A 225 20.92 3.10 6.09
C VAL A 225 21.17 4.60 6.19
N GLY A 226 22.23 5.11 5.55
CA GLY A 226 22.55 6.54 5.55
C GLY A 226 21.59 7.34 4.66
N SER A 227 21.15 6.74 3.56
CA SER A 227 20.17 7.35 2.67
C SER A 227 18.73 6.94 2.94
N GLN A 228 18.48 5.84 3.67
CA GLN A 228 17.14 5.38 4.04
C GLN A 228 17.20 4.56 5.33
N ILE A 229 16.80 5.15 6.47
CA ILE A 229 16.90 4.51 7.78
C ILE A 229 16.13 3.19 7.90
N TRP A 230 15.11 2.97 7.08
CA TRP A 230 14.35 1.71 7.09
C TRP A 230 14.97 0.61 6.22
N ALA A 231 16.11 0.84 5.58
CA ALA A 231 16.74 -0.15 4.68
C ALA A 231 17.02 -1.51 5.34
N THR A 232 17.17 -1.55 6.66
CA THR A 232 17.43 -2.77 7.45
C THR A 232 16.27 -3.19 8.34
N ALA A 233 15.13 -2.52 8.25
CA ALA A 233 13.91 -2.92 8.95
C ALA A 233 13.48 -4.34 8.54
N PRO A 234 12.60 -5.02 9.31
CA PRO A 234 12.08 -6.32 8.91
C PRO A 234 11.49 -6.28 7.49
N PHE A 235 12.16 -6.92 6.54
CA PHE A 235 11.93 -6.77 5.10
C PHE A 235 11.25 -7.99 4.47
N ALA A 236 10.65 -8.91 5.23
CA ALA A 236 10.08 -10.12 4.65
C ALA A 236 8.93 -9.84 3.67
N THR A 237 8.10 -8.82 3.93
CA THR A 237 7.05 -8.39 3.00
C THR A 237 7.66 -7.83 1.72
N ASP A 238 8.63 -6.92 1.86
CA ASP A 238 9.31 -6.28 0.74
C ASP A 238 10.09 -7.30 -0.09
N LEU A 239 10.69 -8.31 0.54
CA LEU A 239 11.42 -9.39 -0.13
C LEU A 239 10.48 -10.34 -0.87
N LEU A 240 9.33 -10.66 -0.28
CA LEU A 240 8.29 -11.44 -0.96
C LEU A 240 7.79 -10.70 -2.21
N HIS A 241 7.48 -9.40 -2.06
CA HIS A 241 7.07 -8.55 -3.17
C HIS A 241 8.17 -8.43 -4.23
N ALA A 242 9.41 -8.15 -3.83
CA ALA A 242 10.54 -7.97 -4.74
C ALA A 242 10.83 -9.25 -5.53
N GLY A 243 10.84 -10.42 -4.89
CA GLY A 243 11.04 -11.70 -5.57
C GLY A 243 9.94 -12.00 -6.60
N LEU A 244 8.68 -11.75 -6.24
CA LEU A 244 7.53 -11.92 -7.15
C LEU A 244 7.55 -10.91 -8.30
N SER A 245 7.88 -9.65 -8.02
CA SER A 245 7.97 -8.57 -9.02
C SER A 245 9.12 -8.78 -9.99
N LEU A 246 10.27 -9.29 -9.52
CA LEU A 246 11.41 -9.65 -10.38
C LEU A 246 11.07 -10.80 -11.34
N MET A 247 10.28 -11.80 -10.89
CA MET A 247 9.76 -12.86 -11.78
C MET A 247 8.75 -12.33 -12.79
N ALA A 248 7.86 -11.44 -12.35
CA ALA A 248 6.82 -10.82 -13.15
C ALA A 248 7.35 -9.77 -14.14
N ASP A 249 8.54 -9.22 -13.89
CA ASP A 249 9.12 -8.10 -14.66
C ASP A 249 8.20 -6.87 -14.64
N ALA A 250 7.48 -6.72 -13.53
CA ALA A 250 6.48 -5.70 -13.28
C ALA A 250 6.18 -5.68 -11.77
N ASP A 251 5.60 -4.58 -11.29
CA ASP A 251 5.14 -4.49 -9.92
C ASP A 251 4.05 -5.55 -9.64
N ALA A 252 4.34 -6.49 -8.75
CA ALA A 252 3.43 -7.57 -8.38
C ALA A 252 2.50 -7.23 -7.20
N ARG A 253 2.56 -6.00 -6.66
CA ARG A 253 1.78 -5.57 -5.47
C ARG A 253 0.30 -5.85 -5.63
N SER A 254 -0.30 -5.39 -6.73
CA SER A 254 -1.75 -5.51 -6.96
C SER A 254 -2.21 -6.97 -6.93
N ALA A 255 -1.47 -7.86 -7.59
CA ALA A 255 -1.77 -9.29 -7.61
C ALA A 255 -1.49 -9.97 -6.26
N LEU A 256 -0.40 -9.60 -5.58
CA LEU A 256 -0.06 -10.13 -4.26
C LEU A 256 -1.13 -9.75 -3.22
N ASN A 257 -1.53 -8.48 -3.15
CA ASN A 257 -2.54 -8.01 -2.21
C ASN A 257 -3.91 -8.65 -2.48
N LEU A 258 -4.29 -8.81 -3.75
CA LEU A 258 -5.51 -9.54 -4.11
C LEU A 258 -5.44 -10.99 -3.61
N ALA A 259 -4.32 -11.69 -3.84
CA ALA A 259 -4.14 -13.06 -3.39
C ALA A 259 -4.17 -13.17 -1.85
N LEU A 260 -3.54 -12.22 -1.14
CA LEU A 260 -3.54 -12.16 0.32
C LEU A 260 -4.94 -11.87 0.88
N ALA A 261 -5.69 -10.95 0.28
CA ALA A 261 -7.06 -10.66 0.71
C ALA A 261 -8.00 -11.86 0.47
N LEU A 262 -7.90 -12.52 -0.69
CA LEU A 262 -8.63 -13.76 -0.96
C LEU A 262 -8.23 -14.88 0.02
N ALA A 263 -6.94 -15.01 0.33
CA ALA A 263 -6.45 -15.96 1.33
C ALA A 263 -7.00 -15.64 2.72
N LEU A 264 -7.06 -14.36 3.10
CA LEU A 264 -7.61 -13.92 4.39
C LEU A 264 -9.08 -14.31 4.54
N LEU A 265 -9.91 -13.97 3.55
CA LEU A 265 -11.34 -14.29 3.56
C LEU A 265 -11.57 -15.82 3.54
N ALA A 266 -10.81 -16.57 2.76
CA ALA A 266 -10.88 -18.02 2.71
C ALA A 266 -10.42 -18.67 4.03
N LEU A 267 -9.35 -18.17 4.65
CA LEU A 267 -8.87 -18.64 5.95
C LEU A 267 -9.89 -18.33 7.05
N MET A 268 -10.55 -17.17 7.00
CA MET A 268 -11.62 -16.81 7.94
C MET A 268 -12.79 -17.78 7.81
N ALA A 269 -13.31 -18.01 6.61
CA ALA A 269 -14.39 -18.97 6.36
C ALA A 269 -14.04 -20.37 6.89
N ARG A 270 -12.82 -20.86 6.58
CA ARG A 270 -12.35 -22.19 7.03
C ARG A 270 -12.17 -22.26 8.55
N THR A 271 -11.71 -21.20 9.19
CA THR A 271 -11.56 -21.15 10.65
C THR A 271 -12.93 -21.16 11.33
N LEU A 272 -13.89 -20.41 10.79
CA LEU A 272 -15.28 -20.41 11.26
C LEU A 272 -15.95 -21.78 11.09
N GLN A 273 -15.75 -22.42 9.93
CA GLN A 273 -16.20 -23.79 9.66
C GLN A 273 -15.59 -24.78 10.67
N ARG A 274 -14.29 -24.68 10.93
CA ARG A 274 -13.59 -25.53 11.90
C ARG A 274 -14.15 -25.40 13.32
N LEU A 275 -14.63 -24.21 13.67
CA LEU A 275 -15.27 -23.91 14.95
C LEU A 275 -16.77 -24.27 14.99
N GLY A 276 -17.31 -24.91 13.95
CA GLY A 276 -18.71 -25.37 13.91
C GLY A 276 -19.73 -24.26 13.66
N THR A 277 -19.30 -23.15 13.07
CA THR A 277 -20.19 -22.02 12.75
C THR A 277 -21.10 -22.39 11.57
N PRO A 278 -22.41 -22.05 11.56
CA PRO A 278 -23.28 -22.30 10.40
C PRO A 278 -22.83 -21.56 9.13
N SER A 279 -22.93 -22.17 7.94
CA SER A 279 -22.43 -21.60 6.67
C SER A 279 -22.93 -20.20 6.36
N TRP A 280 -24.20 -19.90 6.65
CA TRP A 280 -24.76 -18.56 6.41
C TRP A 280 -24.11 -17.49 7.31
N VAL A 281 -23.75 -17.84 8.56
CA VAL A 281 -23.02 -16.94 9.47
C VAL A 281 -21.58 -16.78 9.00
N GLN A 282 -20.95 -17.88 8.53
CA GLN A 282 -19.61 -17.81 7.94
C GLN A 282 -19.58 -16.81 6.80
N TRP A 283 -20.53 -16.91 5.86
CA TRP A 283 -20.66 -16.01 4.72
C TRP A 283 -20.90 -14.56 5.16
N LEU A 284 -21.85 -14.35 6.08
CA LEU A 284 -22.19 -13.03 6.59
C LEU A 284 -20.98 -12.32 7.23
N LEU A 285 -20.18 -13.04 8.03
CA LEU A 285 -18.99 -12.48 8.67
C LEU A 285 -17.82 -12.27 7.70
N VAL A 286 -17.70 -13.09 6.65
CA VAL A 286 -16.74 -12.89 5.56
C VAL A 286 -17.08 -11.62 4.77
N VAL A 287 -18.36 -11.41 4.46
CA VAL A 287 -18.85 -10.18 3.81
C VAL A 287 -18.60 -8.96 4.70
N LEU A 288 -18.86 -9.06 6.01
CA LEU A 288 -18.54 -8.01 6.97
C LEU A 288 -17.04 -7.68 6.99
N MET A 289 -16.17 -8.69 7.00
CA MET A 289 -14.72 -8.47 6.97
C MET A 289 -14.30 -7.74 5.69
N ALA A 290 -14.83 -8.15 4.53
CA ALA A 290 -14.55 -7.50 3.25
C ALA A 290 -15.06 -6.04 3.18
N SER A 291 -16.13 -5.73 3.90
CA SER A 291 -16.64 -4.35 4.01
C SER A 291 -15.77 -3.44 4.91
N THR A 292 -14.83 -3.98 5.68
CA THR A 292 -14.03 -3.17 6.62
C THR A 292 -13.21 -2.12 5.85
N PRO A 293 -13.36 -0.81 6.13
CA PRO A 293 -12.72 0.24 5.33
C PRO A 293 -11.19 0.13 5.28
N MET A 294 -10.56 -0.23 6.41
CA MET A 294 -9.12 -0.49 6.51
C MET A 294 -8.59 -1.53 5.51
N LEU A 295 -9.41 -2.53 5.12
CA LEU A 295 -9.01 -3.47 4.07
C LEU A 295 -8.77 -2.75 2.74
N GLY A 296 -9.59 -1.76 2.40
CA GLY A 296 -9.45 -0.95 1.18
C GLY A 296 -8.09 -0.27 1.09
N ASN A 297 -7.64 0.38 2.16
CA ASN A 297 -6.32 1.02 2.21
C ASN A 297 -5.16 0.03 2.04
N LEU A 298 -5.28 -1.17 2.60
CA LEU A 298 -4.27 -2.21 2.48
C LEU A 298 -4.25 -2.84 1.08
N LEU A 299 -5.35 -2.74 0.31
CA LEU A 299 -5.41 -3.31 -1.03
C LEU A 299 -4.59 -2.52 -2.04
N PHE A 300 -4.45 -1.19 -1.92
CA PHE A 300 -3.68 -0.35 -2.85
C PHE A 300 -2.28 0.08 -2.34
N SER A 301 -1.82 -0.42 -1.19
CA SER A 301 -0.51 -0.09 -0.60
C SER A 301 0.37 -1.32 -0.35
N LEU A 302 1.68 -1.14 -0.12
CA LEU A 302 2.62 -2.23 0.29
C LEU A 302 2.72 -2.38 1.81
N GLN A 303 1.74 -1.85 2.54
CA GLN A 303 1.68 -1.93 3.98
C GLN A 303 1.67 -3.39 4.47
N THR A 304 2.51 -3.69 5.45
CA THR A 304 2.81 -5.07 5.86
C THR A 304 1.69 -5.74 6.67
N GLU A 305 0.71 -4.96 7.13
CA GLU A 305 -0.38 -5.41 7.98
C GLU A 305 -1.27 -6.49 7.32
N LEU A 306 -1.45 -6.45 5.99
CA LEU A 306 -2.28 -7.46 5.29
C LEU A 306 -1.64 -8.85 5.31
N LEU A 307 -0.35 -8.95 4.98
CA LEU A 307 0.40 -10.20 5.05
C LEU A 307 0.45 -10.72 6.51
N LEU A 308 0.70 -9.82 7.47
CA LEU A 308 0.72 -10.17 8.88
C LEU A 308 -0.62 -10.73 9.36
N ALA A 309 -1.75 -10.15 8.91
CA ALA A 309 -3.09 -10.63 9.23
C ALA A 309 -3.36 -12.04 8.68
N VAL A 310 -2.93 -12.31 7.44
CA VAL A 310 -3.05 -13.63 6.80
C VAL A 310 -2.26 -14.68 7.58
N VAL A 311 -0.99 -14.39 7.89
CA VAL A 311 -0.11 -15.28 8.66
C VAL A 311 -0.66 -15.51 10.07
N ALA A 312 -1.17 -14.47 10.73
CA ALA A 312 -1.73 -14.57 12.07
C ALA A 312 -2.97 -15.46 12.13
N LEU A 313 -3.91 -15.27 11.19
CA LEU A 313 -5.12 -16.08 11.12
C LEU A 313 -4.81 -17.53 10.73
N ALA A 314 -3.86 -17.75 9.82
CA ALA A 314 -3.37 -19.08 9.46
C ALA A 314 -2.74 -19.79 10.68
N GLY A 315 -1.87 -19.08 11.42
CA GLY A 315 -1.24 -19.58 12.63
C GLY A 315 -2.24 -19.92 13.73
N LEU A 316 -3.25 -19.07 13.95
CA LEU A 316 -4.34 -19.34 14.90
C LEU A 316 -5.08 -20.62 14.52
N ARG A 317 -5.50 -20.74 13.25
CA ARG A 317 -6.20 -21.94 12.77
C ARG A 317 -5.39 -23.20 13.00
N LEU A 318 -4.10 -23.19 12.64
CA LEU A 318 -3.20 -24.31 12.85
C LEU A 318 -3.01 -24.63 14.33
N ALA A 319 -2.92 -23.63 15.20
CA ALA A 319 -2.85 -23.81 16.66
C ALA A 319 -4.14 -24.45 17.21
N LEU A 320 -5.33 -24.08 16.71
CA LEU A 320 -6.60 -24.69 17.10
C LEU A 320 -6.72 -26.17 16.65
N GLU A 321 -6.14 -26.48 15.49
CA GLU A 321 -6.11 -27.82 14.89
C GLU A 321 -4.99 -28.71 15.48
N ALA A 322 -3.98 -28.15 16.15
CA ALA A 322 -2.82 -28.86 16.65
C ALA A 322 -3.18 -29.96 17.68
N ARG A 323 -2.55 -31.13 17.52
CA ARG A 323 -2.71 -32.33 18.36
C ARG A 323 -1.39 -33.09 18.46
N GLY A 324 -1.21 -33.88 19.53
CA GLY A 324 -0.05 -34.79 19.67
C GLY A 324 1.22 -34.15 20.25
N GLY A 325 1.09 -33.04 20.97
CA GLY A 325 2.19 -32.38 21.70
C GLY A 325 3.22 -31.67 20.82
N TRP A 326 4.43 -31.47 21.34
CA TRP A 326 5.49 -30.65 20.72
C TRP A 326 6.08 -31.22 19.43
N ARG A 327 5.90 -32.52 19.15
CA ARG A 327 6.22 -33.15 17.85
C ARG A 327 4.97 -33.45 17.03
N GLY A 328 3.84 -32.91 17.42
CA GLY A 328 2.52 -33.25 16.89
C GLY A 328 2.22 -32.63 15.53
N GLN A 329 0.94 -32.69 15.17
CA GLN A 329 0.43 -32.06 13.95
C GLN A 329 0.49 -30.53 14.07
N HIS A 330 0.80 -29.86 12.95
CA HIS A 330 0.77 -28.42 12.77
C HIS A 330 1.78 -27.58 13.57
N VAL A 331 2.64 -28.20 14.39
CA VAL A 331 3.66 -27.48 15.16
C VAL A 331 4.59 -26.67 14.25
N LEU A 332 5.06 -27.28 13.15
CA LEU A 332 5.91 -26.59 12.19
C LEU A 332 5.19 -25.40 11.53
N GLY A 333 3.90 -25.53 11.22
CA GLY A 333 3.12 -24.42 10.64
C GLY A 333 2.91 -23.26 11.61
N VAL A 334 2.71 -23.52 12.91
CA VAL A 334 2.61 -22.46 13.92
C VAL A 334 3.99 -21.81 14.15
N LEU A 335 5.07 -22.59 14.20
CA LEU A 335 6.44 -22.05 14.29
C LEU A 335 6.79 -21.21 13.06
N ALA A 336 6.43 -21.66 11.86
CA ALA A 336 6.60 -20.88 10.62
C ALA A 336 5.79 -19.59 10.67
N SER A 337 4.56 -19.63 11.18
CA SER A 337 3.74 -18.42 11.38
C SER A 337 4.42 -17.44 12.34
N ALA A 338 4.94 -17.92 13.48
CA ALA A 338 5.63 -17.08 14.45
C ALA A 338 6.91 -16.46 13.88
N ALA A 339 7.70 -17.23 13.13
CA ALA A 339 8.91 -16.76 12.46
C ALA A 339 8.58 -15.69 11.40
N LEU A 340 7.57 -15.93 10.57
CA LEU A 340 7.10 -14.97 9.57
C LEU A 340 6.57 -13.69 10.24
N CYS A 341 5.79 -13.80 11.30
CA CYS A 341 5.31 -12.61 12.03
C CYS A 341 6.48 -11.74 12.51
N ALA A 342 7.54 -12.34 13.05
CA ALA A 342 8.75 -11.61 13.46
C ALA A 342 9.51 -11.00 12.26
N ALA A 343 9.58 -11.71 11.13
CA ALA A 343 10.27 -11.26 9.93
C ALA A 343 9.53 -10.14 9.16
N ILE A 344 8.22 -10.03 9.33
CA ILE A 344 7.36 -9.05 8.64
C ILE A 344 7.43 -7.66 9.29
N LYS A 345 7.42 -7.59 10.62
CA LYS A 345 7.44 -6.33 11.38
C LYS A 345 7.81 -6.61 12.84
N LEU A 346 8.47 -5.67 13.52
CA LEU A 346 8.82 -5.83 14.93
C LEU A 346 7.59 -6.11 15.83
N PRO A 347 6.50 -5.32 15.78
CA PRO A 347 5.22 -5.69 16.39
C PRO A 347 4.74 -7.12 16.14
N GLY A 348 4.98 -7.65 14.93
CA GLY A 348 4.59 -9.00 14.57
C GLY A 348 5.27 -10.06 15.44
N ALA A 349 6.46 -9.81 16.00
CA ALA A 349 7.08 -10.72 16.94
C ALA A 349 6.19 -10.98 18.18
N VAL A 350 5.51 -9.95 18.70
CA VAL A 350 4.53 -10.09 19.79
C VAL A 350 3.38 -11.01 19.38
N LEU A 351 2.86 -10.84 18.17
CA LEU A 351 1.80 -11.69 17.62
C LEU A 351 2.28 -13.14 17.48
N GLY A 352 3.51 -13.35 17.01
CA GLY A 352 4.15 -14.66 16.95
C GLY A 352 4.23 -15.35 18.32
N VAL A 353 4.65 -14.62 19.36
CA VAL A 353 4.68 -15.14 20.74
C VAL A 353 3.27 -15.50 21.22
N MET A 354 2.25 -14.69 20.93
CA MET A 354 0.87 -15.02 21.33
C MET A 354 0.32 -16.26 20.61
N LEU A 355 0.73 -16.51 19.36
CA LEU A 355 0.40 -17.75 18.64
C LEU A 355 1.07 -18.98 19.28
N LEU A 356 2.33 -18.86 19.69
CA LEU A 356 3.05 -19.93 20.40
C LEU A 356 2.41 -20.21 21.77
N ALA A 357 2.02 -19.16 22.50
CA ALA A 357 1.29 -19.29 23.75
C ALA A 357 -0.08 -19.96 23.55
N THR A 358 -0.76 -19.68 22.44
CA THR A 358 -2.03 -20.34 22.07
C THR A 358 -1.83 -21.84 21.84
N LEU A 359 -0.75 -22.21 21.14
CA LEU A 359 -0.37 -23.60 20.91
C LEU A 359 -0.04 -24.32 22.23
N ALA A 360 0.74 -23.68 23.12
CA ALA A 360 1.08 -24.24 24.42
C ALA A 360 -0.17 -24.49 25.29
N LEU A 361 -1.08 -23.51 25.35
CA LEU A 361 -2.35 -23.65 26.07
C LEU A 361 -3.23 -24.73 25.45
N ARG A 362 -3.25 -24.85 24.12
CA ARG A 362 -3.96 -25.92 23.42
C ARG A 362 -3.44 -27.30 23.83
N TRP A 363 -2.12 -27.48 23.88
CA TRP A 363 -1.53 -28.74 24.35
C TRP A 363 -1.88 -29.04 25.80
N TRP A 364 -1.85 -28.03 26.66
CA TRP A 364 -2.23 -28.19 28.06
C TRP A 364 -3.68 -28.67 28.20
N GLN A 365 -4.61 -28.13 27.41
CA GLN A 365 -6.01 -28.57 27.40
C GLN A 365 -6.19 -30.01 26.92
N LEU A 366 -5.32 -30.48 26.03
CA LEU A 366 -5.38 -31.82 25.43
C LEU A 366 -4.46 -32.84 26.13
N ARG A 367 -3.80 -32.47 27.24
CA ARG A 367 -2.81 -33.35 27.91
C ARG A 367 -3.39 -34.63 28.48
N SER A 368 -4.69 -34.64 28.77
CA SER A 368 -5.42 -35.79 29.29
C SER A 368 -5.94 -36.72 28.19
N ASP A 369 -5.90 -36.28 26.92
CA ASP A 369 -6.28 -37.11 25.79
C ASP A 369 -5.11 -38.05 25.44
N VAL A 370 -5.34 -39.36 25.51
CA VAL A 370 -4.34 -40.36 25.09
C VAL A 370 -4.09 -40.16 23.59
N PRO A 371 -2.88 -39.77 23.16
CA PRO A 371 -2.63 -39.59 21.74
C PRO A 371 -2.64 -40.96 21.07
N GLY A 372 -3.65 -41.22 20.24
CA GLY A 372 -3.60 -42.31 19.26
C GLY A 372 -2.40 -42.16 18.32
N ALA A 373 -2.29 -43.03 17.31
CA ALA A 373 -1.15 -43.10 16.39
C ALA A 373 -1.04 -41.93 15.39
N LEU A 374 -1.00 -40.69 15.90
CA LEU A 374 -0.86 -39.44 15.16
C LEU A 374 0.53 -39.34 14.49
N PRO A 375 0.65 -38.68 13.33
CA PRO A 375 1.93 -38.38 12.71
C PRO A 375 2.77 -37.52 13.65
N ARG A 376 4.03 -37.93 13.90
CA ARG A 376 4.99 -37.18 14.70
C ARG A 376 6.14 -36.69 13.83
N LEU A 377 6.70 -35.53 14.17
CA LEU A 377 7.93 -35.05 13.56
C LEU A 377 9.08 -36.01 13.86
N ARG A 378 9.85 -36.40 12.84
CA ARG A 378 11.11 -37.14 12.96
C ARG A 378 12.17 -36.21 13.53
N TRP A 379 13.20 -36.75 14.18
CA TRP A 379 14.28 -35.95 14.77
C TRP A 379 14.98 -34.99 13.80
N PRO A 380 15.24 -35.35 12.52
CA PRO A 380 15.78 -34.41 11.54
C PRO A 380 14.94 -33.16 11.31
N ALA A 381 13.64 -33.17 11.65
CA ALA A 381 12.79 -31.99 11.57
C ALA A 381 13.27 -30.84 12.45
N LEU A 382 14.10 -31.10 13.47
CA LEU A 382 14.68 -30.06 14.32
C LEU A 382 15.61 -29.11 13.55
N LEU A 383 16.21 -29.56 12.43
CA LEU A 383 17.01 -28.68 11.57
C LEU A 383 16.18 -27.53 10.98
N LEU A 384 14.86 -27.69 10.87
CA LEU A 384 13.96 -26.62 10.44
C LEU A 384 13.90 -25.47 11.44
N LEU A 385 14.26 -25.69 12.71
CA LEU A 385 14.36 -24.60 13.68
C LEU A 385 15.47 -23.61 13.31
N LEU A 386 16.56 -24.09 12.69
CA LEU A 386 17.62 -23.21 12.19
C LEU A 386 17.12 -22.36 11.02
N LEU A 387 16.39 -22.97 10.08
CA LEU A 387 15.78 -22.24 8.96
C LEU A 387 14.75 -21.22 9.43
N LEU A 388 13.84 -21.62 10.32
CA LEU A 388 12.82 -20.71 10.86
C LEU A 388 13.45 -19.62 11.75
N GLY A 389 14.50 -19.95 12.50
CA GLY A 389 15.30 -18.98 13.24
C GLY A 389 15.99 -17.99 12.32
N PHE A 390 16.55 -18.43 11.19
CA PHE A 390 17.09 -17.55 10.16
C PHE A 390 16.01 -16.60 9.65
N VAL A 391 14.85 -17.11 9.21
CA VAL A 391 13.73 -16.26 8.75
C VAL A 391 13.35 -15.23 9.80
N ALA A 392 13.19 -15.64 11.07
CA ALA A 392 12.76 -14.75 12.14
C ALA A 392 13.79 -13.66 12.50
N LEU A 393 15.08 -13.97 12.39
CA LEU A 393 16.16 -13.14 12.95
C LEU A 393 17.04 -12.47 11.89
N HIS A 394 16.91 -12.83 10.61
CA HIS A 394 17.81 -12.40 9.54
C HIS A 394 17.90 -10.88 9.40
N SER A 395 16.76 -10.18 9.30
CA SER A 395 16.73 -8.73 9.20
C SER A 395 17.35 -8.05 10.42
N TYR A 396 17.07 -8.58 11.62
CA TYR A 396 17.60 -8.05 12.87
C TYR A 396 19.11 -8.24 12.99
N GLY A 397 19.63 -9.37 12.49
CA GLY A 397 21.07 -9.62 12.40
C GLY A 397 21.76 -8.68 11.42
N VAL A 398 21.13 -8.41 10.27
CA VAL A 398 21.62 -7.42 9.30
C VAL A 398 21.63 -6.01 9.91
N ALA A 399 20.53 -5.61 10.56
CA ALA A 399 20.41 -4.32 11.23
C ALA A 399 21.48 -4.14 12.31
N TRP A 400 21.68 -5.15 13.18
CA TRP A 400 22.73 -5.10 14.19
C TRP A 400 24.11 -4.95 13.55
N ARG A 401 24.43 -5.80 12.56
CA ARG A 401 25.74 -5.75 11.90
C ARG A 401 26.06 -4.39 11.28
N LEU A 402 25.07 -3.75 10.66
CA LEU A 402 25.28 -2.49 9.93
C LEU A 402 25.18 -1.24 10.81
N THR A 403 24.37 -1.28 11.87
CA THR A 403 24.00 -0.07 12.62
C THR A 403 24.36 -0.13 14.11
N GLY A 404 24.68 -1.31 14.65
CA GLY A 404 24.78 -1.55 16.10
C GLY A 404 23.44 -1.75 16.80
N ASN A 405 22.31 -1.54 16.11
CA ASN A 405 20.97 -1.65 16.66
C ASN A 405 20.18 -2.77 15.94
N PRO A 406 19.83 -3.88 16.61
CA PRO A 406 19.13 -5.01 15.97
C PRO A 406 17.71 -4.65 15.52
N VAL A 407 17.12 -3.58 16.04
CA VAL A 407 15.76 -3.11 15.72
C VAL A 407 15.79 -1.67 15.18
N PHE A 408 16.88 -1.32 14.49
CA PHE A 408 17.07 0.00 13.90
C PHE A 408 15.88 0.41 13.01
N PRO A 409 15.42 1.68 13.04
CA PRO A 409 15.84 2.80 13.91
C PRO A 409 15.07 2.90 15.25
N LEU A 410 14.27 1.91 15.63
CA LEU A 410 13.21 2.06 16.64
C LEU A 410 13.71 2.34 18.07
N TYR A 411 14.61 1.50 18.61
CA TYR A 411 15.05 1.60 20.01
C TYR A 411 16.45 2.23 20.17
N ASN A 412 16.67 3.38 19.54
CA ASN A 412 18.00 4.00 19.54
C ASN A 412 18.41 4.64 20.88
N ALA A 413 17.48 4.86 21.81
CA ALA A 413 17.84 5.25 23.18
C ALA A 413 18.58 4.14 23.96
N VAL A 414 18.52 2.89 23.47
CA VAL A 414 19.17 1.72 24.08
C VAL A 414 20.44 1.34 23.32
N PHE A 415 20.37 1.26 21.99
CA PHE A 415 21.47 0.74 21.16
C PHE A 415 22.42 1.82 20.62
N HIS A 416 22.03 3.10 20.67
CA HIS A 416 22.88 4.25 20.31
C HIS A 416 23.58 4.15 18.95
N SER A 417 22.85 3.72 17.91
CA SER A 417 23.35 3.74 16.54
C SER A 417 23.72 5.16 16.11
N PRO A 418 24.85 5.37 15.40
CA PRO A 418 25.26 6.70 14.92
C PRO A 418 24.38 7.22 13.77
N PHE A 419 23.54 6.38 13.17
CA PHE A 419 22.69 6.75 12.04
C PHE A 419 21.34 7.37 12.45
N ALA A 420 21.03 7.43 13.74
CA ALA A 420 19.79 8.00 14.26
C ALA A 420 20.03 8.80 15.55
N PRO A 421 19.14 9.72 15.92
CA PRO A 421 19.22 10.45 17.20
C PRO A 421 19.26 9.49 18.39
N ALA A 422 19.89 9.89 19.51
CA ALA A 422 19.99 9.11 20.75
C ALA A 422 18.66 9.07 21.54
N SER A 423 17.56 8.76 20.86
CA SER A 423 16.20 8.65 21.39
C SER A 423 15.45 7.55 20.64
N ASN A 424 14.39 7.00 21.22
CA ASN A 424 13.56 6.02 20.52
C ASN A 424 12.74 6.71 19.43
N PHE A 425 12.63 6.07 18.27
CA PHE A 425 11.74 6.53 17.22
C PHE A 425 10.30 6.49 17.71
N SER A 426 9.60 7.61 17.60
CA SER A 426 8.22 7.73 18.03
C SER A 426 7.52 8.76 17.16
N ASP A 427 6.38 8.35 16.59
CA ASP A 427 5.49 9.27 15.92
C ASP A 427 4.40 9.72 16.90
N THR A 428 4.58 10.92 17.44
CA THR A 428 3.70 11.49 18.46
C THR A 428 2.31 11.85 17.91
N GLN A 429 2.13 11.92 16.58
CA GLN A 429 0.83 12.19 15.96
C GLN A 429 -0.22 11.13 16.34
N TRP A 430 0.22 9.89 16.60
CA TRP A 430 -0.65 8.74 16.85
C TRP A 430 -0.71 8.31 18.33
N ILE A 431 -0.13 9.09 19.24
CA ILE A 431 -0.08 8.78 20.67
C ILE A 431 -1.10 9.67 21.41
N HIS A 432 -2.24 9.07 21.75
CA HIS A 432 -3.37 9.72 22.43
C HIS A 432 -3.60 9.19 23.86
N GLY A 433 -2.74 8.28 24.31
CA GLY A 433 -2.82 7.62 25.61
C GLY A 433 -3.73 6.39 25.61
N PHE A 434 -3.32 5.37 26.38
CA PHE A 434 -4.07 4.12 26.50
C PHE A 434 -5.29 4.29 27.40
N SER A 435 -6.49 4.36 26.81
CA SER A 435 -7.75 4.43 27.56
C SER A 435 -8.93 3.91 26.73
N LEU A 436 -10.02 3.53 27.41
CA LEU A 436 -11.28 3.19 26.74
C LEU A 436 -11.83 4.40 25.96
N ARG A 437 -11.60 5.63 26.45
CA ARG A 437 -11.96 6.86 25.73
C ARG A 437 -11.22 6.97 24.41
N SER A 438 -9.92 6.70 24.38
CA SER A 438 -9.12 6.69 23.15
C SER A 438 -9.60 5.60 22.19
N TYR A 439 -9.92 4.42 22.71
CA TYR A 439 -10.49 3.34 21.91
C TYR A 439 -11.82 3.73 21.25
N VAL A 440 -12.75 4.33 22.00
CA VAL A 440 -14.03 4.81 21.45
C VAL A 440 -13.80 5.94 20.45
N ARG A 441 -12.94 6.91 20.78
CA ARG A 441 -12.61 8.04 19.87
C ARG A 441 -12.03 7.56 18.55
N ALA A 442 -11.29 6.45 18.50
CA ALA A 442 -10.77 5.91 17.25
C ALA A 442 -11.87 5.59 16.21
N PHE A 443 -13.12 5.39 16.62
CA PHE A 443 -14.24 5.14 15.71
C PHE A 443 -14.97 6.40 15.25
N PHE A 444 -14.97 7.48 16.05
CA PHE A 444 -15.68 8.72 15.71
C PHE A 444 -14.74 9.81 15.16
N GLU A 445 -13.46 9.76 15.55
CA GLU A 445 -12.39 10.68 15.17
C GLU A 445 -11.24 9.89 14.51
N THR A 446 -11.56 8.93 13.63
CA THR A 446 -10.57 8.01 13.04
C THR A 446 -9.41 8.75 12.37
N SER A 447 -9.65 9.94 11.82
CA SER A 447 -8.63 10.83 11.25
C SER A 447 -7.49 11.20 12.21
N ARG A 448 -7.72 11.14 13.52
CA ARG A 448 -6.69 11.37 14.56
C ARG A 448 -5.86 10.13 14.87
N PHE A 449 -6.29 8.96 14.42
CA PHE A 449 -5.66 7.67 14.69
C PHE A 449 -5.18 6.97 13.42
N PHE A 450 -5.50 7.50 12.24
CA PHE A 450 -5.12 6.97 10.94
C PHE A 450 -5.32 8.03 9.86
N GLU A 451 -4.50 8.03 8.80
CA GLU A 451 -4.54 8.96 7.66
C GLU A 451 -5.78 8.72 6.77
N SER A 452 -6.94 8.99 7.34
CA SER A 452 -8.27 8.73 6.80
C SER A 452 -9.24 9.82 7.25
N GLY A 453 -10.44 9.81 6.70
CA GLY A 453 -11.59 10.49 7.30
C GLY A 453 -12.10 9.77 8.55
N ASP A 454 -13.00 10.44 9.25
CA ASP A 454 -13.65 9.88 10.44
C ASP A 454 -14.59 8.71 10.09
N PHE A 455 -14.92 7.86 11.08
CA PHE A 455 -15.85 6.73 10.94
C PHE A 455 -15.38 5.52 10.12
N THR A 456 -14.10 5.50 9.73
CA THR A 456 -13.51 4.45 8.87
C THR A 456 -12.94 3.26 9.65
N ALA A 457 -12.99 3.28 10.99
CA ALA A 457 -12.37 2.27 11.83
C ALA A 457 -12.97 0.85 11.73
N GLY A 458 -14.22 0.72 11.29
CA GLY A 458 -14.95 -0.55 11.18
C GLY A 458 -15.90 -0.78 12.36
N TRP A 459 -17.19 -0.50 12.16
CA TRP A 459 -18.21 -0.42 13.23
C TRP A 459 -18.40 -1.70 14.04
N GLN A 460 -18.14 -2.86 13.45
CA GLN A 460 -18.23 -4.15 14.13
C GLN A 460 -17.28 -4.28 15.32
N PHE A 461 -16.14 -3.58 15.29
CA PHE A 461 -15.17 -3.66 16.39
C PHE A 461 -15.61 -2.84 17.60
N LEU A 462 -16.41 -1.79 17.40
CA LEU A 462 -17.02 -1.04 18.50
C LEU A 462 -18.26 -1.76 19.04
N VAL A 463 -19.17 -2.19 18.15
CA VAL A 463 -20.52 -2.65 18.53
C VAL A 463 -20.54 -4.14 18.88
N LEU A 464 -19.97 -4.99 18.02
CA LEU A 464 -20.14 -6.44 18.11
C LEU A 464 -19.03 -7.11 18.92
N LEU A 465 -17.80 -6.59 18.86
CA LEU A 465 -16.65 -7.24 19.50
C LEU A 465 -16.77 -7.35 21.03
N PRO A 466 -17.19 -6.32 21.80
CA PRO A 466 -17.37 -6.48 23.25
C PRO A 466 -18.40 -7.56 23.60
N LEU A 467 -19.50 -7.63 22.83
CA LEU A 467 -20.54 -8.64 23.00
C LEU A 467 -20.01 -10.04 22.65
N ALA A 468 -19.17 -10.15 21.62
CA ALA A 468 -18.57 -11.42 21.20
C ALA A 468 -17.57 -11.95 22.24
N ILE A 469 -16.76 -11.08 22.85
CA ILE A 469 -15.86 -11.43 23.95
C ILE A 469 -16.67 -11.99 25.13
N ALA A 470 -17.76 -11.33 25.52
CA ALA A 470 -18.64 -11.85 26.57
C ALA A 470 -19.28 -13.19 26.17
N ALA A 471 -19.73 -13.32 24.91
CA ALA A 471 -20.36 -14.53 24.40
C ALA A 471 -19.42 -15.75 24.35
N ALA A 472 -18.11 -15.56 24.20
CA ALA A 472 -17.12 -16.63 24.13
C ALA A 472 -17.02 -17.48 25.42
N TRP A 473 -17.49 -16.93 26.55
CA TRP A 473 -17.51 -17.61 27.85
C TRP A 473 -18.77 -18.44 28.10
N ARG A 474 -19.74 -18.44 27.17
CA ARG A 474 -20.93 -19.27 27.28
C ARG A 474 -20.56 -20.75 27.13
N ARG A 475 -21.20 -21.61 27.93
CA ARG A 475 -20.95 -23.07 27.94
C ARG A 475 -21.19 -23.73 26.58
N SER A 476 -22.13 -23.22 25.80
CA SER A 476 -22.46 -23.70 24.46
C SER A 476 -21.43 -23.32 23.38
N VAL A 477 -20.52 -22.38 23.68
CA VAL A 477 -19.52 -21.89 22.72
C VAL A 477 -18.23 -22.71 22.83
N PRO A 478 -17.71 -23.26 21.71
CA PRO A 478 -16.48 -24.04 21.70
C PRO A 478 -15.29 -23.32 22.33
N ALA A 479 -14.43 -24.07 23.04
CA ALA A 479 -13.24 -23.53 23.70
C ALA A 479 -12.26 -22.84 22.74
N GLY A 480 -12.29 -23.18 21.44
CA GLY A 480 -11.46 -22.55 20.42
C GLY A 480 -11.67 -21.04 20.31
N PHE A 481 -12.89 -20.53 20.56
CA PHE A 481 -13.14 -19.09 20.60
C PHE A 481 -12.39 -18.38 21.72
N ARG A 482 -12.25 -19.05 22.88
CA ARG A 482 -11.49 -18.52 24.02
C ARG A 482 -9.99 -18.52 23.75
N LEU A 483 -9.48 -19.53 23.03
CA LEU A 483 -8.08 -19.55 22.60
C LEU A 483 -7.76 -18.41 21.62
N ALA A 484 -8.71 -18.03 20.76
CA ALA A 484 -8.54 -16.90 19.85
C ALA A 484 -8.40 -15.53 20.56
N LEU A 485 -8.86 -15.41 21.82
CA LEU A 485 -8.69 -14.19 22.62
C LEU A 485 -7.22 -13.89 22.92
N LEU A 486 -6.35 -14.91 22.97
CA LEU A 486 -4.95 -14.72 23.33
C LEU A 486 -4.17 -13.91 22.29
N PRO A 487 -4.14 -14.27 20.99
CA PRO A 487 -3.51 -13.43 19.98
C PRO A 487 -4.28 -12.12 19.77
N LEU A 488 -5.61 -12.13 19.86
CA LEU A 488 -6.43 -10.93 19.70
C LEU A 488 -6.11 -9.86 20.77
N LEU A 489 -6.28 -10.19 22.05
CA LEU A 489 -6.09 -9.26 23.15
C LEU A 489 -4.61 -9.07 23.48
N GLY A 490 -3.80 -10.13 23.40
CA GLY A 490 -2.37 -10.04 23.68
C GLY A 490 -1.66 -9.06 22.75
N PHE A 491 -1.79 -9.25 21.43
CA PHE A 491 -1.23 -8.29 20.48
C PHE A 491 -2.00 -6.96 20.48
N GLY A 492 -3.34 -7.02 20.46
CA GLY A 492 -4.17 -5.82 20.37
C GLY A 492 -3.94 -4.83 21.52
N LEU A 493 -3.88 -5.30 22.76
CA LEU A 493 -3.65 -4.44 23.92
C LEU A 493 -2.20 -3.94 23.97
N ILE A 494 -1.21 -4.78 23.67
CA ILE A 494 0.20 -4.35 23.63
C ILE A 494 0.38 -3.26 22.57
N MET A 495 -0.12 -3.50 21.35
CA MET A 495 -0.01 -2.52 20.27
C MET A 495 -0.76 -1.24 20.59
N PHE A 496 -2.03 -1.35 21.01
CA PHE A 496 -2.82 -0.17 21.37
C PHE A 496 -2.26 0.57 22.60
N SER A 497 -1.44 -0.08 23.45
CA SER A 497 -0.73 0.62 24.53
C SER A 497 0.50 1.39 24.03
N ALA A 498 1.21 0.83 23.04
CA ALA A 498 2.42 1.42 22.48
C ALA A 498 2.11 2.59 21.52
N THR A 499 1.11 2.43 20.66
CA THR A 499 0.63 3.46 19.73
C THR A 499 -0.84 3.23 19.43
N GLN A 500 -1.63 4.30 19.34
CA GLN A 500 -3.05 4.19 19.04
C GLN A 500 -3.33 4.29 17.53
N TYR A 501 -2.29 4.17 16.70
CA TYR A 501 -2.40 4.15 15.25
C TYR A 501 -3.25 2.96 14.76
N TRP A 502 -4.47 3.22 14.29
CA TRP A 502 -5.53 2.23 14.12
C TRP A 502 -5.17 1.11 13.16
N ARG A 503 -4.43 1.44 12.09
CA ARG A 503 -3.91 0.48 11.11
C ARG A 503 -3.14 -0.67 11.76
N TYR A 504 -2.37 -0.41 12.82
CA TYR A 504 -1.55 -1.43 13.46
C TYR A 504 -2.34 -2.51 14.20
N LEU A 505 -3.66 -2.32 14.38
CA LEU A 505 -4.55 -3.36 14.91
C LEU A 505 -5.12 -4.29 13.83
N PHE A 506 -4.98 -3.96 12.55
CA PHE A 506 -5.49 -4.78 11.45
C PHE A 506 -5.03 -6.25 11.51
N PRO A 507 -3.79 -6.59 11.89
CA PRO A 507 -3.33 -7.98 11.99
C PRO A 507 -4.22 -8.91 12.85
N VAL A 508 -4.95 -8.37 13.84
CA VAL A 508 -5.85 -9.13 14.71
C VAL A 508 -7.34 -8.89 14.41
N MET A 509 -7.69 -7.96 13.53
CA MET A 509 -9.07 -7.70 13.13
C MET A 509 -9.78 -8.93 12.52
N PRO A 510 -9.14 -9.76 11.68
CA PRO A 510 -9.75 -11.00 11.18
C PRO A 510 -9.98 -12.03 12.28
N ILE A 511 -9.13 -12.07 13.31
CA ILE A 511 -9.32 -12.92 14.48
C ILE A 511 -10.52 -12.42 15.30
N ALA A 512 -10.67 -11.10 15.47
CA ALA A 512 -11.88 -10.50 16.02
C ALA A 512 -13.12 -10.87 15.19
N GLY A 513 -13.02 -10.83 13.85
CA GLY A 513 -14.07 -11.27 12.93
C GLY A 513 -14.48 -12.73 13.15
N VAL A 514 -13.52 -13.65 13.36
CA VAL A 514 -13.80 -15.03 13.76
C VAL A 514 -14.54 -15.06 15.10
N LEU A 515 -14.09 -14.29 16.08
CA LEU A 515 -14.71 -14.24 17.41
C LEU A 515 -16.17 -13.79 17.37
N LEU A 516 -16.57 -12.91 16.43
CA LEU A 516 -17.96 -12.47 16.28
C LEU A 516 -18.95 -13.63 16.08
N ALA A 517 -18.51 -14.77 15.52
CA ALA A 517 -19.36 -15.95 15.38
C ALA A 517 -19.83 -16.53 16.72
N ALA A 518 -19.11 -16.25 17.82
CA ALA A 518 -19.53 -16.63 19.16
C ALA A 518 -20.94 -16.09 19.49
N LEU A 519 -21.38 -14.97 18.90
CA LEU A 519 -22.73 -14.40 19.09
C LEU A 519 -23.86 -15.31 18.56
N PHE A 520 -23.57 -16.14 17.57
CA PHE A 520 -24.55 -16.96 16.86
C PHE A 520 -24.69 -18.38 17.40
N ILE A 521 -23.80 -18.80 18.31
CA ILE A 521 -23.76 -20.18 18.81
C ILE A 521 -24.61 -20.34 20.07
N GLY A 522 -25.38 -21.44 20.12
CA GLY A 522 -26.06 -21.92 21.31
C GLY A 522 -27.15 -21.01 21.87
N ARG A 523 -27.98 -20.41 21.00
CA ARG A 523 -29.17 -19.61 21.38
C ARG A 523 -30.48 -20.22 20.87
N ALA A 524 -31.60 -19.83 21.49
CA ALA A 524 -32.95 -20.16 21.06
C ALA A 524 -33.26 -19.57 19.66
N ARG A 525 -34.21 -20.20 18.95
CA ARG A 525 -34.48 -20.04 17.51
C ARG A 525 -34.71 -18.60 17.00
N TRP A 526 -35.13 -17.66 17.84
CA TRP A 526 -35.48 -16.27 17.47
C TRP A 526 -34.40 -15.23 17.81
N TRP A 527 -33.44 -15.55 18.68
CA TRP A 527 -32.33 -14.65 19.05
C TRP A 527 -31.20 -14.43 18.02
N PRO A 528 -30.95 -15.27 16.99
CA PRO A 528 -29.86 -15.01 16.04
C PRO A 528 -30.16 -13.87 15.06
N ALA A 529 -31.40 -13.37 15.01
CA ALA A 529 -31.78 -12.24 14.16
C ALA A 529 -31.11 -10.93 14.57
N VAL A 530 -30.99 -10.65 15.88
CA VAL A 530 -30.41 -9.38 16.36
C VAL A 530 -28.94 -9.23 15.96
N PRO A 531 -28.04 -10.20 16.24
CA PRO A 531 -26.67 -10.11 15.75
C PRO A 531 -26.57 -10.06 14.22
N ALA A 532 -27.46 -10.74 13.49
CA ALA A 532 -27.47 -10.68 12.02
C ALA A 532 -27.82 -9.26 11.51
N VAL A 533 -28.86 -8.63 12.09
CA VAL A 533 -29.24 -7.25 11.76
C VAL A 533 -28.12 -6.28 12.08
N LEU A 534 -27.47 -6.42 13.24
CA LEU A 534 -26.34 -5.58 13.61
C LEU A 534 -25.14 -5.77 12.68
N VAL A 535 -24.86 -6.99 12.23
CA VAL A 535 -23.82 -7.24 11.21
C VAL A 535 -24.17 -6.54 9.91
N LEU A 536 -25.41 -6.67 9.42
CA LEU A 536 -25.86 -6.00 8.19
C LEU A 536 -25.76 -4.46 8.32
N LEU A 537 -26.14 -3.91 9.48
CA LEU A 537 -25.99 -2.47 9.76
C LEU A 537 -24.52 -2.05 9.76
N CYS A 538 -23.63 -2.80 10.42
CA CYS A 538 -22.19 -2.52 10.39
C CYS A 538 -21.64 -2.60 8.97
N THR A 539 -22.05 -3.58 8.17
CA THR A 539 -21.66 -3.69 6.76
C THR A 539 -22.12 -2.47 5.96
N ALA A 540 -23.37 -2.03 6.12
CA ALA A 540 -23.88 -0.85 5.44
C ALA A 540 -23.13 0.43 5.84
N LEU A 541 -22.90 0.63 7.15
CA LEU A 541 -22.13 1.78 7.65
C LEU A 541 -20.69 1.76 7.17
N ASN A 542 -20.04 0.59 7.19
CA ASN A 542 -18.68 0.46 6.69
C ASN A 542 -18.58 0.79 5.20
N LEU A 543 -19.54 0.34 4.38
CA LEU A 543 -19.59 0.67 2.96
C LEU A 543 -19.84 2.16 2.72
N TYR A 544 -20.70 2.78 3.52
CA TYR A 544 -20.98 4.21 3.46
C TYR A 544 -19.71 5.05 3.69
N PHE A 545 -18.92 4.72 4.72
CA PHE A 545 -17.68 5.44 5.04
C PHE A 545 -16.44 4.86 4.33
N TYR A 546 -16.59 3.88 3.44
CA TYR A 546 -15.44 3.14 2.89
C TYR A 546 -14.49 4.04 2.08
N GLN A 547 -15.06 4.99 1.34
CA GLN A 547 -14.32 5.91 0.48
C GLN A 547 -13.57 6.98 1.29
N ASP A 548 -13.99 7.26 2.51
CA ASP A 548 -13.30 8.19 3.41
C ASP A 548 -11.99 7.59 3.94
N THR A 549 -11.71 6.30 3.73
CA THR A 549 -10.46 5.67 4.19
C THR A 549 -9.22 6.32 3.57
N SER A 550 -9.30 6.77 2.32
CA SER A 550 -8.23 7.53 1.68
C SER A 550 -8.81 8.44 0.62
N TRP A 551 -8.31 9.66 0.53
CA TRP A 551 -8.68 10.61 -0.53
C TRP A 551 -8.50 10.05 -1.96
N ARG A 552 -7.60 9.08 -2.15
CA ARG A 552 -7.42 8.34 -3.42
C ARG A 552 -8.64 7.51 -3.82
N MET A 553 -9.49 7.14 -2.86
CA MET A 553 -10.70 6.36 -3.07
C MET A 553 -11.90 7.20 -3.54
N GLN A 554 -11.66 8.49 -3.82
CA GLN A 554 -12.59 9.35 -4.55
C GLN A 554 -12.60 9.04 -6.06
N SER A 555 -11.56 8.38 -6.59
CA SER A 555 -11.56 7.86 -7.96
C SER A 555 -12.25 6.51 -8.05
N ALA A 556 -13.02 6.25 -9.10
CA ALA A 556 -13.63 4.94 -9.32
C ALA A 556 -12.58 3.82 -9.41
N ALA A 557 -12.80 2.72 -8.70
CA ALA A 557 -11.91 1.55 -8.72
C ALA A 557 -11.67 1.03 -10.15
N GLN A 558 -12.70 1.16 -10.99
CA GLN A 558 -12.73 0.72 -12.37
C GLN A 558 -11.71 1.44 -13.28
N THR A 559 -11.32 2.69 -12.96
CA THR A 559 -10.33 3.45 -13.75
C THR A 559 -9.00 2.70 -13.84
N ALA A 560 -8.62 1.97 -12.79
CA ALA A 560 -7.34 1.25 -12.74
C ALA A 560 -7.29 -0.03 -13.60
N TYR A 561 -8.36 -0.38 -14.32
CA TYR A 561 -8.41 -1.59 -15.17
C TYR A 561 -7.78 -1.38 -16.56
N THR A 562 -7.42 -0.15 -16.90
CA THR A 562 -6.76 0.18 -18.17
C THR A 562 -5.39 0.81 -17.92
N ALA A 563 -4.45 0.61 -18.84
CA ALA A 563 -3.12 1.22 -18.73
C ALA A 563 -3.19 2.75 -18.69
N ALA A 564 -4.05 3.35 -19.52
CA ALA A 564 -4.27 4.80 -19.53
C ALA A 564 -4.85 5.30 -18.20
N GLY A 565 -5.79 4.58 -17.61
CA GLY A 565 -6.34 4.93 -16.31
C GLY A 565 -5.35 4.76 -15.16
N GLN A 566 -4.48 3.74 -15.19
CA GLN A 566 -3.38 3.60 -14.23
C GLN A 566 -2.37 4.75 -14.34
N GLU A 567 -2.03 5.15 -15.57
CA GLU A 567 -1.18 6.32 -15.81
C GLU A 567 -1.83 7.60 -15.28
N GLN A 568 -3.12 7.83 -15.57
CA GLN A 568 -3.87 8.97 -15.06
C GLN A 568 -3.86 9.02 -13.52
N LEU A 569 -4.14 7.88 -12.86
CA LEU A 569 -4.11 7.79 -11.39
C LEU A 569 -2.71 8.08 -10.84
N THR A 570 -1.64 7.62 -11.52
CA THR A 570 -0.26 7.87 -11.11
C THR A 570 0.11 9.35 -11.26
N ARG A 571 -0.28 10.01 -12.35
CA ARG A 571 -0.08 11.45 -12.56
C ARG A 571 -0.82 12.28 -11.51
N LEU A 572 -2.04 11.87 -11.15
CA LEU A 572 -2.85 12.55 -10.15
C LEU A 572 -2.31 12.38 -8.72
N TYR A 573 -1.91 11.17 -8.36
CA TYR A 573 -1.65 10.81 -6.96
C TYR A 573 -0.17 10.61 -6.61
N ALA A 574 0.70 10.37 -7.59
CA ALA A 574 2.14 10.20 -7.42
C ALA A 574 2.95 10.92 -8.53
N PRO A 575 2.75 12.22 -8.78
CA PRO A 575 3.41 12.96 -9.86
C PRO A 575 4.94 12.93 -9.79
N ALA A 576 5.53 12.95 -8.59
CA ALA A 576 6.97 12.83 -8.42
C ALA A 576 7.51 11.49 -8.95
N ALA A 577 6.75 10.40 -8.84
CA ALA A 577 7.13 9.09 -9.38
C ALA A 577 7.15 9.06 -10.93
N VAL A 578 6.29 9.86 -11.57
CA VAL A 578 6.31 10.05 -13.04
C VAL A 578 7.63 10.70 -13.46
N LEU A 579 8.11 11.69 -12.69
CA LEU A 579 9.39 12.34 -12.93
C LEU A 579 10.58 11.41 -12.62
N THR A 580 10.48 10.55 -11.60
CA THR A 580 11.47 9.49 -11.34
C THR A 580 11.60 8.55 -12.54
N ALA A 581 10.48 8.11 -13.11
CA ALA A 581 10.47 7.27 -14.30
C ALA A 581 11.09 7.99 -15.53
N GLU A 582 10.93 9.32 -15.63
CA GLU A 582 11.60 10.11 -16.67
C GLU A 582 13.12 10.15 -16.47
N VAL A 583 13.61 10.27 -15.24
CA VAL A 583 15.05 10.16 -14.95
C VAL A 583 15.57 8.78 -15.31
N ASN A 584 14.86 7.70 -14.94
CA ASN A 584 15.26 6.33 -15.29
C ASN A 584 15.41 6.13 -16.80
N ARG A 585 14.58 6.78 -17.62
CA ARG A 585 14.70 6.72 -19.10
C ARG A 585 15.90 7.51 -19.63
N ARG A 586 16.22 8.66 -19.03
CA ARG A 586 17.22 9.60 -19.55
C ARG A 586 18.63 9.34 -19.02
N ALA A 587 18.75 9.01 -17.75
CA ALA A 587 20.02 8.91 -17.03
C ALA A 587 19.94 7.84 -15.92
N PRO A 588 19.91 6.54 -16.28
CA PRO A 588 20.17 5.47 -15.31
C PRO A 588 21.49 5.71 -14.57
N GLY A 589 21.53 5.39 -13.29
CA GLY A 589 22.67 5.62 -12.39
C GLY A 589 22.73 7.02 -11.77
N ALA A 590 21.83 7.93 -12.14
CA ALA A 590 21.85 9.31 -11.64
C ALA A 590 21.53 9.42 -10.16
N ARG A 591 22.01 10.50 -9.55
CA ARG A 591 21.75 10.88 -8.16
C ARG A 591 20.69 11.96 -8.13
N VAL A 592 19.53 11.65 -7.54
CA VAL A 592 18.35 12.52 -7.58
C VAL A 592 17.99 12.98 -6.18
N LEU A 593 17.94 14.30 -6.01
CA LEU A 593 17.49 14.95 -4.79
C LEU A 593 15.97 15.14 -4.82
N TYR A 594 15.29 14.65 -3.79
CA TYR A 594 13.83 14.71 -3.68
C TYR A 594 13.38 15.78 -2.68
N SER A 595 12.26 16.43 -3.01
CA SER A 595 11.54 17.32 -2.10
C SER A 595 11.25 16.64 -0.75
N PRO A 596 11.36 17.34 0.39
CA PRO A 596 11.14 16.73 1.71
C PRO A 596 9.76 16.08 1.89
N ASP A 597 8.75 16.61 1.20
CA ASP A 597 7.34 16.22 1.26
C ASP A 597 6.94 15.17 0.22
N ALA A 598 7.85 14.76 -0.67
CA ALA A 598 7.60 13.75 -1.70
C ALA A 598 8.86 12.92 -2.00
N PRO A 599 9.27 12.04 -1.08
CA PRO A 599 10.45 11.18 -1.21
C PRO A 599 10.19 10.01 -2.17
N SER A 600 9.81 10.28 -3.43
CA SER A 600 9.42 9.26 -4.42
C SER A 600 10.60 8.60 -5.14
N GLY A 601 11.63 8.20 -4.38
CA GLY A 601 12.90 7.70 -4.91
C GLY A 601 13.06 6.18 -4.91
N ALA A 602 12.12 5.41 -4.38
CA ALA A 602 12.25 3.95 -4.24
C ALA A 602 12.36 3.23 -5.60
N THR A 603 11.79 3.78 -6.67
CA THR A 603 11.84 3.21 -8.03
C THR A 603 12.94 3.83 -8.90
N LEU A 604 13.82 4.66 -8.35
CA LEU A 604 14.92 5.26 -9.09
C LEU A 604 15.99 4.21 -9.39
N HIS A 605 16.36 4.07 -10.66
CA HIS A 605 17.48 3.25 -11.10
C HIS A 605 18.79 4.02 -10.88
N GLY A 606 19.14 4.30 -9.62
CA GLY A 606 20.22 5.21 -9.25
C GLY A 606 20.24 5.49 -7.74
N THR A 607 20.78 6.64 -7.32
CA THR A 607 20.81 7.01 -5.88
C THR A 607 19.75 8.05 -5.54
N ALA A 608 18.77 7.67 -4.72
CA ALA A 608 17.79 8.61 -4.18
C ALA A 608 18.37 9.35 -2.97
N LEU A 609 18.28 10.68 -2.98
CA LEU A 609 18.76 11.56 -1.92
C LEU A 609 17.55 12.25 -1.28
N TYR A 610 17.20 11.82 -0.06
CA TYR A 610 16.07 12.36 0.68
C TYR A 610 16.48 13.52 1.60
N LEU A 611 15.67 14.57 1.60
CA LEU A 611 15.82 15.78 2.43
C LEU A 611 14.94 15.79 3.68
N ASN A 612 14.46 14.63 4.11
CA ASN A 612 13.59 14.47 5.26
C ASN A 612 14.13 13.40 6.23
N TRP A 613 13.35 13.11 7.26
CA TRP A 613 13.66 12.19 8.35
C TRP A 613 14.07 10.76 7.92
N TYR A 614 13.85 10.35 6.66
CA TYR A 614 14.40 9.08 6.15
C TYR A 614 15.93 9.08 6.04
N ALA A 615 16.56 10.26 6.03
CA ALA A 615 18.03 10.42 6.03
C ALA A 615 18.46 11.54 7.00
N PRO A 616 18.42 11.31 8.33
CA PRO A 616 18.57 12.36 9.35
C PRO A 616 19.84 13.21 9.23
N ALA A 617 20.96 12.60 8.87
CA ALA A 617 22.22 13.32 8.67
C ALA A 617 22.15 14.29 7.47
N ARG A 618 21.49 13.89 6.39
CA ARG A 618 21.30 14.74 5.20
C ARG A 618 20.28 15.84 5.47
N GLU A 619 19.18 15.50 6.15
CA GLU A 619 18.18 16.48 6.61
C GLU A 619 18.83 17.57 7.47
N ALA A 620 19.66 17.19 8.45
CA ALA A 620 20.36 18.16 9.30
C ALA A 620 21.33 19.06 8.51
N ARG A 621 22.09 18.50 7.56
CA ARG A 621 22.98 19.27 6.68
C ARG A 621 22.22 20.24 5.78
N PHE A 622 21.10 19.80 5.22
CA PHE A 622 20.24 20.66 4.42
C PHE A 622 19.59 21.77 5.26
N ALA A 623 19.13 21.45 6.46
CA ALA A 623 18.55 22.42 7.39
C ALA A 623 19.52 23.54 7.81
N ALA A 624 20.83 23.28 7.76
CA ALA A 624 21.88 24.24 8.12
C ALA A 624 22.24 25.23 7.00
N ILE A 625 21.69 25.09 5.78
CA ILE A 625 21.95 25.98 4.65
C ILE A 625 21.45 27.41 4.96
N ALA A 626 22.34 28.39 4.87
CA ALA A 626 22.02 29.80 5.14
C ALA A 626 22.06 30.69 3.89
N GLY A 627 22.48 30.16 2.73
CA GLY A 627 22.51 30.90 1.47
C GLY A 627 22.81 30.04 0.24
N THR A 628 22.81 30.67 -0.95
CA THR A 628 23.00 29.99 -2.24
C THR A 628 24.39 29.39 -2.43
N ALA A 629 25.43 29.95 -1.79
CA ALA A 629 26.76 29.36 -1.80
C ALA A 629 26.81 28.03 -1.01
N ASP A 630 26.04 27.93 0.07
CA ASP A 630 25.90 26.68 0.84
C ASP A 630 25.14 25.63 0.05
N VAL A 631 24.11 26.04 -0.71
CA VAL A 631 23.41 25.16 -1.66
C VAL A 631 24.39 24.59 -2.68
N ALA A 632 25.22 25.43 -3.30
CA ALA A 632 26.19 24.97 -4.30
C ALA A 632 27.12 23.90 -3.71
N ARG A 633 27.67 24.15 -2.51
CA ARG A 633 28.52 23.17 -1.80
C ARG A 633 27.77 21.90 -1.45
N PHE A 634 26.54 22.01 -0.95
CA PHE A 634 25.71 20.85 -0.62
C PHE A 634 25.43 19.96 -1.84
N LEU A 635 25.09 20.56 -2.98
CA LEU A 635 24.81 19.83 -4.22
C LEU A 635 26.07 19.16 -4.79
N ASP A 636 27.24 19.80 -4.66
CA ASP A 636 28.53 19.24 -5.09
C ASP A 636 28.97 18.08 -4.18
N ASP A 637 28.88 18.26 -2.85
CA ASP A 637 29.19 17.23 -1.85
C ASP A 637 28.32 15.97 -2.04
N GLU A 638 27.02 16.17 -2.25
CA GLU A 638 26.07 15.09 -2.51
C GLU A 638 26.12 14.58 -3.95
N LYS A 639 26.87 15.23 -4.85
CA LYS A 639 27.01 14.92 -6.27
C LYS A 639 25.64 14.81 -6.95
N VAL A 640 24.81 15.85 -6.83
CA VAL A 640 23.43 15.83 -7.31
C VAL A 640 23.37 16.08 -8.82
N ASP A 641 22.80 15.13 -9.56
CA ASP A 641 22.61 15.28 -11.02
C ASP A 641 21.26 15.93 -11.34
N PHE A 642 20.21 15.50 -10.62
CA PHE A 642 18.84 15.97 -10.82
C PHE A 642 18.16 16.29 -9.51
N ILE A 643 17.16 17.17 -9.57
CA ILE A 643 16.32 17.53 -8.43
C ILE A 643 14.85 17.48 -8.84
N ILE A 644 14.03 16.79 -8.05
CA ILE A 644 12.56 16.78 -8.17
C ILE A 644 12.00 17.58 -6.99
N LEU A 645 11.45 18.76 -7.26
CA LEU A 645 10.95 19.68 -6.22
C LEU A 645 9.46 19.93 -6.32
N ASN A 646 8.79 19.98 -5.16
CA ASN A 646 7.41 20.42 -5.08
C ASN A 646 7.32 21.95 -5.14
N MET A 647 6.53 22.44 -6.09
CA MET A 647 6.21 23.83 -6.36
C MET A 647 4.80 24.21 -5.87
N ALA A 648 4.15 23.42 -5.01
CA ALA A 648 2.85 23.76 -4.42
C ALA A 648 2.95 24.65 -3.16
N PRO A 649 3.69 24.29 -2.09
CA PRO A 649 3.63 25.06 -0.85
C PRO A 649 4.25 26.47 -1.02
N PRO A 650 3.64 27.52 -0.45
CA PRO A 650 4.26 28.84 -0.37
C PRO A 650 5.57 28.72 0.41
N ARG A 651 6.63 29.34 -0.09
CA ARG A 651 7.95 29.23 0.52
C ARG A 651 8.23 30.46 1.36
N LYS A 652 8.53 30.23 2.63
CA LYS A 652 9.03 31.29 3.51
C LYS A 652 10.43 31.69 3.06
N HIS A 653 10.65 33.00 2.95
CA HIS A 653 11.97 33.56 2.68
C HIS A 653 12.98 33.14 3.75
N GLY A 654 14.25 33.02 3.34
CA GLY A 654 15.34 32.64 4.25
C GLY A 654 15.39 31.15 4.63
N THR A 655 14.53 30.30 4.09
CA THR A 655 14.59 28.85 4.32
C THR A 655 15.55 28.13 3.37
N PRO A 656 16.14 26.98 3.75
CA PRO A 656 16.98 26.16 2.86
C PRO A 656 16.33 25.85 1.50
N LEU A 657 15.02 25.57 1.50
CA LEU A 657 14.27 25.32 0.28
C LEU A 657 14.18 26.58 -0.58
N ALA A 658 13.95 27.76 0.00
CA ALA A 658 13.98 29.02 -0.74
C ALA A 658 15.36 29.29 -1.37
N TRP A 659 16.45 29.00 -0.65
CA TRP A 659 17.81 29.12 -1.20
C TRP A 659 18.09 28.14 -2.32
N LEU A 660 17.63 26.88 -2.19
CA LEU A 660 17.74 25.89 -3.26
C LEU A 660 17.03 26.36 -4.54
N HIS A 661 15.86 26.97 -4.40
CA HIS A 661 15.15 27.54 -5.54
C HIS A 661 15.86 28.73 -6.16
N ALA A 662 16.36 29.66 -5.34
CA ALA A 662 17.14 30.78 -5.83
C ALA A 662 18.37 30.30 -6.60
N TYR A 663 19.06 29.25 -6.11
CA TYR A 663 20.17 28.65 -6.83
C TYR A 663 19.76 28.03 -8.18
N LEU A 664 18.69 27.24 -8.19
CA LEU A 664 18.15 26.62 -9.41
C LEU A 664 17.64 27.64 -10.44
N SER A 665 17.24 28.83 -10.01
CA SER A 665 16.83 29.89 -10.94
C SER A 665 17.97 30.36 -11.85
N SER A 666 19.22 30.15 -11.43
CA SER A 666 20.42 30.52 -12.17
C SER A 666 21.14 29.31 -12.74
N HIS A 667 21.13 28.16 -12.06
CA HIS A 667 21.95 26.99 -12.41
C HIS A 667 21.13 25.76 -12.81
N GLY A 668 19.80 25.81 -12.67
CA GLY A 668 18.90 24.70 -12.99
C GLY A 668 18.36 24.80 -14.41
N MET A 669 18.30 23.65 -15.08
CA MET A 669 17.59 23.48 -16.35
C MET A 669 16.32 22.66 -16.11
N ALA A 670 15.15 23.27 -16.29
CA ALA A 670 13.86 22.59 -16.12
C ALA A 670 13.60 21.67 -17.32
N LEU A 671 13.48 20.37 -17.05
CA LEU A 671 13.35 19.34 -18.10
C LEU A 671 11.91 18.87 -18.31
N ALA A 672 11.15 18.79 -17.22
CA ALA A 672 9.79 18.27 -17.23
C ALA A 672 9.03 18.79 -16.00
N ARG A 673 7.69 18.82 -16.11
CA ARG A 673 6.80 19.17 -15.02
C ARG A 673 5.62 18.20 -15.00
N GLU A 674 5.25 17.74 -13.81
CA GLU A 674 4.07 16.92 -13.57
C GLU A 674 3.33 17.46 -12.36
N GLY A 675 2.10 17.95 -12.56
CA GLY A 675 1.34 18.64 -11.52
C GLY A 675 2.14 19.80 -10.88
N SER A 676 2.33 19.73 -9.57
CA SER A 676 3.13 20.71 -8.83
C SER A 676 4.62 20.41 -8.81
N PHE A 677 5.10 19.34 -9.44
CA PHE A 677 6.52 18.95 -9.37
C PHE A 677 7.27 19.32 -10.63
N THR A 678 8.50 19.80 -10.48
CA THR A 678 9.41 20.09 -11.59
C THR A 678 10.70 19.28 -11.44
N LEU A 679 11.13 18.68 -12.55
CA LEU A 679 12.42 18.00 -12.69
C LEU A 679 13.46 18.99 -13.22
N TYR A 680 14.50 19.22 -12.44
CA TYR A 680 15.65 20.04 -12.81
C TYR A 680 16.88 19.16 -13.05
N ARG A 681 17.67 19.50 -14.08
CA ARG A 681 19.07 19.10 -14.17
C ARG A 681 19.94 20.20 -13.55
N VAL A 682 20.89 19.83 -12.71
CA VAL A 682 21.79 20.78 -12.06
C VAL A 682 22.98 21.08 -12.98
N GLY A 683 23.24 22.34 -13.25
CA GLY A 683 24.43 22.83 -13.95
C GLY A 683 25.49 23.37 -12.98
N SER A 684 26.75 23.29 -13.40
CA SER A 684 27.89 23.90 -12.69
C SER A 684 28.16 25.36 -13.08
N VAL A 685 27.48 25.85 -14.13
CA VAL A 685 27.62 27.20 -14.68
C VAL A 685 26.22 27.83 -14.77
N PRO A 686 26.08 29.16 -14.53
CA PRO A 686 24.82 29.84 -14.75
C PRO A 686 24.29 29.64 -16.17
N THR A 687 22.99 29.36 -16.28
CA THR A 687 22.29 29.21 -17.54
C THR A 687 22.14 30.59 -18.21
N PRO A 688 22.56 30.75 -19.48
CA PRO A 688 22.52 32.04 -20.15
C PRO A 688 21.11 32.36 -20.66
N TYR A 689 20.32 33.10 -19.89
CA TYR A 689 19.01 33.58 -20.31
C TYR A 689 19.11 34.86 -21.14
N ARG A 690 18.25 34.99 -22.15
CA ARG A 690 18.11 36.20 -22.96
C ARG A 690 16.86 36.97 -22.53
N PRO A 691 16.96 38.28 -22.23
CA PRO A 691 15.79 39.07 -21.85
C PRO A 691 14.81 39.15 -23.01
N LEU A 692 13.56 38.76 -22.75
CA LEU A 692 12.46 38.82 -23.71
C LEU A 692 11.49 39.95 -23.36
N PHE A 693 11.13 40.05 -22.10
CA PHE A 693 10.23 41.05 -21.57
C PHE A 693 10.81 41.63 -20.27
N ASP A 694 10.75 42.94 -20.16
CA ASP A 694 11.13 43.69 -18.97
C ASP A 694 10.09 44.80 -18.84
N MET A 695 9.28 44.74 -17.78
CA MET A 695 8.16 45.64 -17.56
C MET A 695 8.59 47.12 -17.57
N ARG A 696 9.79 47.43 -17.07
CA ARG A 696 10.32 48.81 -17.03
C ARG A 696 10.84 49.30 -18.38
N ARG A 697 11.18 48.38 -19.29
CA ARG A 697 11.73 48.68 -20.62
C ARG A 697 10.80 48.32 -21.78
N ALA A 698 9.65 47.73 -21.48
CA ALA A 698 8.68 47.28 -22.47
C ALA A 698 8.14 48.47 -23.29
N ARG A 699 8.05 48.29 -24.60
CA ARG A 699 7.41 49.29 -25.48
C ARG A 699 5.90 49.27 -25.24
N ALA A 700 5.22 50.40 -25.45
CA ALA A 700 3.77 50.52 -25.26
C ALA A 700 2.97 49.44 -26.03
N GLU A 701 3.48 48.98 -27.17
CA GLU A 701 2.88 47.94 -28.01
C GLU A 701 2.95 46.52 -27.42
N GLN A 702 3.84 46.29 -26.44
CA GLN A 702 4.04 45.00 -25.77
C GLN A 702 3.20 44.85 -24.50
N LEU A 703 2.69 45.96 -23.98
CA LEU A 703 1.91 46.03 -22.76
C LEU A 703 0.41 46.07 -23.09
N LEU A 704 -0.36 45.23 -22.42
CA LEU A 704 -1.82 45.23 -22.50
C LEU A 704 -2.47 46.01 -21.34
N LEU A 705 -1.65 46.47 -20.38
CA LEU A 705 -2.05 47.31 -19.25
C LEU A 705 -1.10 48.51 -19.13
N PRO A 706 -1.61 49.70 -18.74
CA PRO A 706 -0.76 50.84 -18.46
C PRO A 706 0.10 50.59 -17.21
N VAL A 707 1.42 50.78 -17.33
CA VAL A 707 2.38 50.65 -16.23
C VAL A 707 2.86 52.05 -15.83
N SER A 708 2.80 52.37 -14.54
CA SER A 708 3.28 53.65 -14.00
C SER A 708 4.76 53.61 -13.63
N ALA A 709 5.37 54.76 -13.35
CA ALA A 709 6.74 54.82 -12.83
C ALA A 709 6.91 54.11 -11.46
N ALA A 710 5.83 53.94 -10.70
CA ALA A 710 5.81 53.20 -9.44
C ALA A 710 5.49 51.70 -9.63
N GLY A 711 5.33 51.23 -10.87
CA GLY A 711 4.92 49.87 -11.20
C GLY A 711 3.42 49.73 -11.48
N ILE A 712 2.89 48.53 -11.27
CA ILE A 712 1.49 48.16 -11.51
C ILE A 712 0.92 47.40 -10.30
N THR A 713 -0.34 47.66 -9.96
CA THR A 713 -1.00 47.02 -8.83
C THR A 713 -1.71 45.74 -9.28
N ALA A 714 -1.25 44.58 -8.80
CA ALA A 714 -1.96 43.32 -8.96
C ALA A 714 -3.18 43.29 -8.01
N THR A 715 -4.34 42.90 -8.53
CA THR A 715 -5.61 42.84 -7.79
C THR A 715 -6.19 41.42 -7.75
N PRO A 716 -7.26 41.15 -6.98
CA PRO A 716 -7.94 39.85 -6.99
C PRO A 716 -8.54 39.43 -8.33
N GLN A 717 -8.76 40.37 -9.25
CA GLN A 717 -9.19 40.06 -10.61
C GLN A 717 -7.96 39.85 -11.49
N PRO A 718 -7.81 38.68 -12.15
CA PRO A 718 -6.68 38.43 -13.03
C PRO A 718 -6.64 39.43 -14.20
N GLN A 719 -5.48 40.06 -14.41
CA GLN A 719 -5.25 40.99 -15.52
C GLN A 719 -4.07 40.53 -16.38
N ILE A 720 -4.18 40.68 -17.70
CA ILE A 720 -3.09 40.29 -18.62
C ILE A 720 -2.14 41.47 -18.79
N LEU A 721 -0.90 41.33 -18.35
CA LEU A 721 0.12 42.36 -18.49
C LEU A 721 0.69 42.42 -19.90
N ALA A 722 1.07 41.28 -20.45
CA ALA A 722 1.80 41.19 -21.71
C ALA A 722 1.60 39.84 -22.40
N SER A 723 1.79 39.82 -23.72
CA SER A 723 1.90 38.60 -24.53
C SER A 723 3.34 38.42 -24.97
N VAL A 724 3.98 37.34 -24.54
CA VAL A 724 5.40 37.06 -24.78
C VAL A 724 5.57 35.91 -25.78
N PRO A 725 6.26 36.09 -26.93
CA PRO A 725 6.50 35.00 -27.87
C PRO A 725 7.56 34.05 -27.30
N THR A 726 7.33 32.74 -27.35
CA THR A 726 8.25 31.75 -26.75
C THR A 726 9.54 31.59 -27.54
N GLN A 727 9.57 32.00 -28.82
CA GLN A 727 10.71 31.81 -29.73
C GLN A 727 11.24 30.37 -29.78
N ARG A 728 10.39 29.37 -29.52
CA ARG A 728 10.77 27.95 -29.36
C ARG A 728 11.80 27.70 -28.24
N ALA A 729 11.84 28.58 -27.25
CA ALA A 729 12.62 28.38 -26.03
C ALA A 729 12.17 27.11 -25.32
N SER A 730 13.11 26.49 -24.63
CA SER A 730 12.86 25.28 -23.83
C SER A 730 12.42 25.62 -22.41
N GLN A 731 12.81 26.80 -21.91
CA GLN A 731 12.46 27.28 -20.58
C GLN A 731 12.46 28.82 -20.53
N ALA A 732 11.73 29.36 -19.56
CA ALA A 732 11.70 30.78 -19.26
C ALA A 732 12.11 31.02 -17.80
N ARG A 733 12.75 32.16 -17.53
CA ARG A 733 13.00 32.66 -16.17
C ARG A 733 12.05 33.81 -15.91
N TYR A 734 11.21 33.64 -14.90
CA TYR A 734 10.24 34.63 -14.44
C TYR A 734 10.78 35.29 -13.17
N THR A 735 11.07 36.59 -13.24
CA THR A 735 11.50 37.40 -12.10
C THR A 735 10.45 38.46 -11.83
N VAL A 736 10.08 38.63 -10.56
CA VAL A 736 9.19 39.70 -10.12
C VAL A 736 9.72 40.33 -8.83
N HIS A 737 9.72 41.66 -8.81
CA HIS A 737 9.98 42.47 -7.63
C HIS A 737 8.65 43.08 -7.21
N LEU A 738 8.21 42.79 -5.99
CA LEU A 738 6.89 43.19 -5.51
C LEU A 738 6.95 43.70 -4.07
N ARG A 739 6.03 44.62 -3.78
CA ARG A 739 5.76 45.17 -2.46
C ARG A 739 4.33 44.81 -2.06
N CYS A 740 4.17 44.02 -1.00
CA CYS A 740 2.84 43.56 -0.58
C CYS A 740 2.14 44.60 0.31
N ALA A 741 0.84 44.82 0.10
CA ALA A 741 0.08 45.78 0.90
C ALA A 741 -0.23 45.29 2.32
N SER A 742 -0.11 43.98 2.56
CA SER A 742 -0.34 43.31 3.84
C SER A 742 0.67 42.18 4.03
N GLY A 743 1.11 41.92 5.27
CA GLY A 743 1.96 40.78 5.65
C GLY A 743 1.24 39.42 5.61
N GLY A 744 0.32 39.24 4.66
CA GLY A 744 -0.51 38.05 4.47
C GLY A 744 -1.17 38.05 3.10
N GLY A 745 -1.52 36.86 2.61
CA GLY A 745 -2.00 36.62 1.25
C GLY A 745 -0.87 36.28 0.27
N HIS A 746 -1.16 36.32 -1.03
CA HIS A 746 -0.26 35.82 -2.07
C HIS A 746 -0.28 36.68 -3.33
N PHE A 747 0.89 36.85 -3.96
CA PHE A 747 0.97 37.20 -5.38
C PHE A 747 0.92 35.93 -6.22
N VAL A 748 0.22 35.97 -7.35
CA VAL A 748 0.12 34.84 -8.28
C VAL A 748 1.03 35.10 -9.48
N ALA A 749 2.16 34.39 -9.54
CA ALA A 749 2.99 34.36 -10.73
C ALA A 749 2.38 33.37 -11.74
N GLN A 750 1.94 33.87 -12.89
CA GLN A 750 1.19 33.08 -13.86
C GLN A 750 1.56 33.41 -15.31
N ILE A 751 1.82 32.35 -16.09
CA ILE A 751 1.98 32.42 -17.54
C ILE A 751 1.06 31.37 -18.17
N ASN A 752 0.06 31.81 -18.93
CA ASN A 752 -0.78 30.89 -19.70
C ASN A 752 -0.19 30.72 -21.10
N TRP A 753 0.39 29.56 -21.36
CA TRP A 753 0.86 29.19 -22.69
C TRP A 753 -0.33 28.93 -23.62
N ASP A 754 -0.15 29.19 -24.91
CA ASP A 754 -1.17 28.90 -25.93
C ASP A 754 -1.30 27.40 -26.26
N ALA A 755 -0.31 26.60 -25.89
CA ALA A 755 -0.38 25.15 -25.90
C ALA A 755 0.31 24.57 -24.65
N GLY A 756 -0.29 23.55 -24.04
CA GLY A 756 0.21 22.91 -22.82
C GLY A 756 -0.32 23.52 -21.51
N GLU A 757 0.18 23.00 -20.38
CA GLU A 757 -0.27 23.39 -19.04
C GLU A 757 0.25 24.77 -18.62
N PRO A 758 -0.59 25.66 -18.06
CA PRO A 758 -0.15 26.98 -17.61
C PRO A 758 0.87 26.90 -16.46
N TYR A 759 1.75 27.89 -16.42
CA TYR A 759 2.53 28.16 -15.23
C TYR A 759 1.67 28.92 -14.22
N TYR A 760 1.65 28.45 -12.97
CA TYR A 760 0.92 29.06 -11.87
C TYR A 760 1.66 28.79 -10.56
N ARG A 761 1.93 29.86 -9.80
CA ARG A 761 2.62 29.79 -8.52
C ARG A 761 2.11 30.84 -7.55
N LEU A 762 1.84 30.41 -6.32
CA LEU A 762 1.57 31.31 -5.20
C LEU A 762 2.88 31.74 -4.54
N VAL A 763 3.11 33.04 -4.50
CA VAL A 763 4.25 33.69 -3.84
C VAL A 763 3.73 34.34 -2.56
N ASP A 764 4.26 33.92 -1.41
CA ASP A 764 3.81 34.34 -0.08
C ASP A 764 4.17 35.81 0.19
N CYS A 765 3.19 36.64 0.52
CA CYS A 765 3.38 38.03 0.94
C CYS A 765 3.82 38.13 2.42
N SER A 766 4.88 37.41 2.79
CA SER A 766 5.39 37.35 4.17
C SER A 766 6.31 38.52 4.55
N ALA A 767 6.75 39.31 3.57
CA ALA A 767 7.60 40.47 3.75
C ALA A 767 7.05 41.66 2.96
N ASP A 768 7.37 42.87 3.42
CA ASP A 768 6.92 44.11 2.78
C ASP A 768 7.48 44.24 1.37
N GLU A 769 8.73 43.84 1.15
CA GLU A 769 9.42 43.85 -0.14
C GLU A 769 10.02 42.49 -0.44
N LEU A 770 9.81 42.00 -1.67
CA LEU A 770 10.08 40.63 -2.03
C LEU A 770 10.53 40.52 -3.49
N THR A 771 11.59 39.74 -3.69
CA THR A 771 12.03 39.34 -5.03
C THR A 771 11.79 37.85 -5.19
N PHE A 772 11.09 37.47 -6.25
CA PHE A 772 10.84 36.08 -6.62
C PHE A 772 11.40 35.83 -8.01
N THR A 773 12.22 34.79 -8.14
CA THR A 773 12.73 34.32 -9.43
C THR A 773 12.52 32.82 -9.54
N GLU A 774 11.96 32.37 -10.65
CA GLU A 774 11.73 30.95 -10.91
C GLU A 774 11.97 30.60 -12.37
N VAL A 775 12.53 29.41 -12.60
CA VAL A 775 12.70 28.84 -13.94
C VAL A 775 11.55 27.90 -14.21
N VAL A 776 10.91 28.07 -15.36
CA VAL A 776 9.71 27.36 -15.77
C VAL A 776 9.92 26.71 -17.13
N PRO A 777 9.56 25.42 -17.30
CA PRO A 777 9.64 24.79 -18.61
C PRO A 777 8.60 25.42 -19.55
N VAL A 778 9.00 25.68 -20.80
CA VAL A 778 8.09 26.14 -21.85
C VAL A 778 7.59 24.90 -22.58
N PRO A 779 6.25 24.70 -22.73
CA PRO A 779 5.73 23.55 -23.46
C PRO A 779 6.24 23.54 -24.90
N ALA A 780 6.64 22.38 -25.42
CA ALA A 780 7.30 22.26 -26.72
C ALA A 780 6.46 22.80 -27.91
N LEU A 781 5.13 22.80 -27.77
CA LEU A 781 4.19 23.30 -28.79
C LEU A 781 3.76 24.75 -28.55
N ALA A 782 4.17 25.39 -27.45
CA ALA A 782 3.77 26.76 -27.13
C ALA A 782 4.52 27.75 -28.03
N LEU A 783 3.78 28.65 -28.68
CA LEU A 783 4.32 29.74 -29.50
C LEU A 783 4.28 31.09 -28.76
N LYS A 784 3.37 31.23 -27.78
CA LYS A 784 3.23 32.44 -26.96
C LYS A 784 2.77 32.12 -25.53
N GLY A 785 3.13 32.99 -24.59
CA GLY A 785 2.64 32.98 -23.22
C GLY A 785 1.97 34.30 -22.88
N LEU A 786 0.84 34.24 -22.18
CA LEU A 786 0.16 35.42 -21.62
C LEU A 786 0.57 35.56 -20.15
N VAL A 787 1.21 36.68 -19.81
CA VAL A 787 1.65 36.98 -18.44
C VAL A 787 0.50 37.63 -17.67
N TYR A 788 0.12 37.03 -16.55
CA TYR A 788 -0.96 37.53 -15.70
C TYR A 788 -0.42 38.18 -14.42
N LEU A 789 -1.15 39.19 -13.96
CA LEU A 789 -0.98 39.80 -12.65
C LEU A 789 -2.24 39.56 -11.84
N THR A 790 -2.09 38.84 -10.73
CA THR A 790 -3.19 38.56 -9.81
C THR A 790 -2.67 38.55 -8.37
N ALA A 791 -3.48 39.04 -7.45
CA ALA A 791 -3.27 38.91 -6.01
C ALA A 791 -4.36 37.99 -5.43
N ARG A 792 -4.04 37.15 -4.45
CA ARG A 792 -5.00 36.21 -3.84
C ARG A 792 -4.93 36.33 -2.33
N ASP A 793 -6.09 36.37 -1.68
CA ASP A 793 -6.19 36.51 -0.21
C ASP A 793 -5.47 37.77 0.35
N THR A 794 -5.21 38.77 -0.52
CA THR A 794 -4.73 40.12 -0.20
C THR A 794 -5.40 41.12 -1.14
N PRO A 795 -5.75 42.34 -0.69
CA PRO A 795 -6.44 43.32 -1.52
C PRO A 795 -5.61 43.78 -2.73
N SER A 796 -4.28 43.79 -2.61
CA SER A 796 -3.38 44.15 -3.70
C SER A 796 -1.92 43.81 -3.41
N ALA A 797 -1.14 43.57 -4.48
CA ALA A 797 0.32 43.55 -4.42
C ALA A 797 0.90 44.51 -5.47
N GLN A 798 1.79 45.40 -5.05
CA GLN A 798 2.43 46.35 -5.97
C GLN A 798 3.60 45.65 -6.68
N VAL A 799 3.53 45.50 -7.99
CA VAL A 799 4.61 44.92 -8.80
C VAL A 799 5.47 46.06 -9.31
N GLU A 800 6.68 46.18 -8.75
CA GLU A 800 7.64 47.24 -9.07
C GLU A 800 8.51 46.92 -10.29
N ASP A 801 8.73 45.63 -10.56
CA ASP A 801 9.39 45.13 -11.76
C ASP A 801 8.96 43.68 -12.07
N LEU A 802 8.90 43.34 -13.36
CA LEU A 802 8.62 41.99 -13.85
C LEU A 802 9.43 41.73 -15.12
N GLN A 803 10.21 40.67 -15.10
CA GLN A 803 11.05 40.26 -16.21
C GLN A 803 10.76 38.81 -16.60
N VAL A 804 10.70 38.56 -17.91
CA VAL A 804 10.67 37.22 -18.49
C VAL A 804 11.85 37.09 -19.43
N GLU A 805 12.67 36.09 -19.19
CA GLU A 805 13.86 35.79 -19.99
C GLU A 805 13.74 34.35 -20.53
N LEU A 806 14.34 34.07 -21.68
CA LEU A 806 14.22 32.78 -22.36
C LEU A 806 15.56 32.08 -22.56
N TYR A 807 15.54 30.75 -22.58
CA TYR A 807 16.66 29.88 -22.95
C TYR A 807 16.32 28.93 -24.09
#